data_AF-A0A1S1N9U9-F1
#
_entry.id   AF-A0A1S1N9U9-F1
#
_cell.length_a   1.000
_cell.length_b   1.000
_cell.length_c   1.000
_cell.angle_alpha   90.00
_cell.angle_beta   90.00
_cell.angle_gamma   90.00
#
_symmetry.space_group_name_H-M   'P 1'
#
loop_
_entity.id
_entity.type
_entity.pdbx_description
1 polymer ?
#
loop_
_entity_poly.entity_id
_entity_poly.type
_entity_poly.pdbx_seq_one_letter_code
_entity_poly.pdbx_strand_id
1 'polypeptide(L)'
;MFDHLNTNKKLVCIAVAMSLLSACGGGESGSATPTPDTETGKNTEVSEITFPLRGVAVKGPLQFADVKIYQFDKLAPNGLGKLLGTAETDATTNIRNLSLKGELQDFFVIEYSANERTVDITSGKKPVFDTLRGIFSAAQIKAKQPLYATPLSTLTVKLALSKTISGLGTSQAINDAENEIKSLFSFGMDQNVSLLTTPPLLTDATVESIQQQNAWYVRTVNEINAALVHQLRLAIADNQLSVDRLLDELVSDLKDGKLDAQSDTDSLPYNKDNISVLLTPIHTLNIPGTELQLMPQLARVMAEETTVTGNSTLDTSAMTNPELMLRHSNILMSTDIDGDGINNANDLDNDNDGIIDDADADDDNDSYNDTLDAFPLDPTEWLDTDSDGLGNNTDLDDDNDGVADELDAFPLDPSEWLDTDNDNIGNNSDTDDDNDGYEDAADAFPLDPAEWLDTDADGTGNNADTDDDNDGVADELDAFPLDASESHDADSDGIGDNQDLDDDNDGTPDTQDHILLNGAQSSYLTGELINLRIKGFGDNFEVLSANDGWHLQYFTYDQASPNSYLTKYIDNGYYNGVFDYNAMEWVVSFPAVEYSGSFQTKVSVYCSKENGICGDHHNSDGWQQYISYTVECASGGTCEYEPDPEPGVNLTNQTTETSYASSLITRRNGDLLALYTSGFGYSRVVMSTSTDNGQTWSAGPSPASPQNTSSSGGFLFEDSSNNLFLTTSCNVASICVFKYEYNNWSALSEIDLSGYTTCETIEGCMINTFEPRSMVQLPSGKYVLSYIAAPGDDYRQTNVYVRTSYDLRSWTDEKLVGGYEGSDSRARTILLPDSRVLMTYYSSDLQAIIVSISSDGELFSEIQRLPSNAPSSPSLIEHNGVIRLFYTNYDVIYMRKFNDNDQFSDGENIKNIDSFAPLITELSDETLGIIYSKSLNEQVDVFYENIGKLEN
;
A
#
# COMPACT_ATOMS: atom_id res chain seq x y z
N MET A 1 -20.41 44.99 33.15
CA MET A 1 -21.78 45.36 32.76
C MET A 1 -22.42 44.17 32.05
N PHE A 2 -23.72 44.22 31.78
CA PHE A 2 -24.56 43.24 31.06
C PHE A 2 -23.84 42.53 29.88
N ASP A 3 -24.15 41.25 29.55
CA ASP A 3 -25.33 40.46 29.94
C ASP A 3 -25.08 38.95 30.12
N HIS A 4 -26.12 38.20 30.53
CA HIS A 4 -26.05 36.76 30.89
C HIS A 4 -25.89 35.77 29.73
N LEU A 5 -25.09 34.71 29.96
CA LEU A 5 -25.29 33.36 29.40
C LEU A 5 -25.00 32.28 30.45
N ASN A 6 -25.80 31.20 30.42
CA ASN A 6 -25.82 30.03 31.30
C ASN A 6 -25.73 28.77 30.41
N THR A 7 -25.19 27.60 30.77
CA THR A 7 -24.36 27.13 31.90
C THR A 7 -23.70 25.81 31.47
N ASN A 8 -22.74 25.26 32.22
CA ASN A 8 -21.85 24.17 31.76
C ASN A 8 -21.94 22.85 32.58
N LYS A 9 -21.53 21.73 31.95
CA LYS A 9 -21.04 20.43 32.49
C LYS A 9 -21.88 19.53 33.47
N LYS A 10 -22.18 18.32 32.97
CA LYS A 10 -21.88 16.94 33.49
C LYS A 10 -22.13 16.47 34.97
N LEU A 11 -22.75 15.27 35.06
CA LEU A 11 -22.49 14.09 35.94
C LEU A 11 -23.13 13.85 37.36
N VAL A 12 -23.97 12.78 37.42
CA VAL A 12 -23.87 11.53 38.28
C VAL A 12 -24.34 11.44 39.77
N CYS A 13 -24.97 10.27 40.09
CA CYS A 13 -25.33 9.66 41.41
C CYS A 13 -26.38 10.39 42.32
N ILE A 14 -27.12 9.80 43.28
CA ILE A 14 -27.31 8.45 43.90
C ILE A 14 -28.68 8.46 44.68
N ALA A 15 -29.29 7.41 45.28
CA ALA A 15 -29.70 6.03 44.90
C ALA A 15 -30.50 5.36 46.09
N VAL A 16 -31.14 4.19 45.90
CA VAL A 16 -31.63 3.23 46.97
C VAL A 16 -32.86 3.73 47.82
N ALA A 17 -33.83 2.95 48.37
CA ALA A 17 -34.01 1.51 48.73
C ALA A 17 -35.49 1.00 48.72
N MET A 18 -35.68 -0.33 48.78
CA MET A 18 -36.57 -1.15 49.70
C MET A 18 -38.00 -0.67 50.12
N SER A 19 -39.04 -1.52 50.33
CA SER A 19 -39.24 -2.99 50.29
C SER A 19 -40.71 -3.43 50.61
N LEU A 20 -40.99 -4.76 50.59
CA LEU A 20 -41.99 -5.54 51.37
C LEU A 20 -43.50 -5.69 50.97
N LEU A 21 -43.99 -6.93 51.17
CA LEU A 21 -45.32 -7.41 51.63
C LEU A 21 -46.61 -7.33 50.75
N SER A 22 -46.88 -8.45 50.06
CA SER A 22 -48.09 -9.32 50.13
C SER A 22 -49.48 -8.83 50.62
N ALA A 23 -50.51 -9.26 49.85
CA ALA A 23 -51.76 -9.95 50.28
C ALA A 23 -53.15 -9.25 50.33
N CYS A 24 -54.16 -10.06 49.94
CA CYS A 24 -55.61 -10.05 50.29
C CYS A 24 -56.62 -9.12 49.59
N GLY A 25 -57.85 -9.66 49.43
CA GLY A 25 -59.04 -9.08 48.77
C GLY A 25 -59.20 -9.58 47.32
N GLY A 26 -60.27 -10.26 46.88
CA GLY A 26 -61.58 -10.55 47.49
C GLY A 26 -62.61 -9.45 47.21
N GLY A 27 -63.81 -9.71 46.68
CA GLY A 27 -64.45 -10.96 46.24
C GLY A 27 -65.85 -10.68 45.63
N GLU A 28 -66.72 -11.71 45.54
CA GLU A 28 -68.14 -11.66 45.08
C GLU A 28 -68.32 -11.33 43.56
N SER A 29 -69.01 -12.09 42.69
CA SER A 29 -70.24 -12.93 42.69
C SER A 29 -71.54 -12.18 42.38
N GLY A 30 -72.26 -12.58 41.33
CA GLY A 30 -73.52 -11.91 40.91
C GLY A 30 -74.14 -12.40 39.60
N SER A 31 -74.66 -13.63 39.57
CA SER A 31 -75.29 -14.26 38.39
C SER A 31 -76.54 -13.54 37.85
N ALA A 32 -76.66 -13.35 36.53
CA ALA A 32 -77.94 -13.28 35.82
C ALA A 32 -77.84 -13.67 34.32
N THR A 33 -78.57 -14.70 33.90
CA THR A 33 -78.97 -14.98 32.50
C THR A 33 -80.50 -15.04 32.44
N PRO A 34 -81.17 -14.63 31.33
CA PRO A 34 -81.56 -15.63 30.32
C PRO A 34 -81.77 -15.12 28.85
N THR A 35 -81.40 -15.97 27.88
CA THR A 35 -82.10 -16.37 26.60
C THR A 35 -83.05 -15.42 25.82
N PRO A 36 -83.27 -15.63 24.49
CA PRO A 36 -82.36 -16.12 23.42
C PRO A 36 -82.58 -15.38 22.05
N ASP A 37 -82.09 -16.02 20.96
CA ASP A 37 -82.51 -15.95 19.54
C ASP A 37 -81.99 -14.88 18.55
N THR A 38 -81.43 -15.44 17.46
CA THR A 38 -81.33 -14.97 16.06
C THR A 38 -80.41 -13.82 15.63
N GLU A 39 -79.58 -14.16 14.63
CA GLU A 39 -78.98 -13.33 13.55
C GLU A 39 -78.31 -12.00 13.95
N THR A 40 -76.99 -11.85 13.80
CA THR A 40 -76.34 -11.80 12.47
C THR A 40 -74.83 -12.05 12.59
N GLY A 41 -74.17 -12.37 11.47
CA GLY A 41 -72.73 -12.66 11.46
C GLY A 41 -71.89 -11.44 11.85
N LYS A 42 -71.07 -11.57 12.89
CA LYS A 42 -69.84 -10.78 13.03
C LYS A 42 -68.74 -11.47 12.24
N ASN A 43 -68.13 -10.76 11.31
CA ASN A 43 -66.77 -11.08 10.91
C ASN A 43 -65.90 -11.01 12.17
N THR A 44 -65.16 -12.07 12.49
CA THR A 44 -63.90 -11.90 13.20
C THR A 44 -62.99 -11.13 12.24
N GLU A 45 -62.73 -9.86 12.55
CA GLU A 45 -61.72 -9.09 11.84
C GLU A 45 -60.37 -9.76 12.08
N VAL A 46 -59.86 -10.44 11.06
CA VAL A 46 -58.51 -11.00 11.08
C VAL A 46 -57.55 -9.82 11.21
N SER A 47 -56.86 -9.74 12.34
CA SER A 47 -55.89 -8.68 12.61
C SER A 47 -54.70 -8.82 11.66
N GLU A 48 -54.73 -8.09 10.54
CA GLU A 48 -53.56 -7.96 9.66
C GLU A 48 -52.42 -7.28 10.42
N ILE A 49 -51.25 -7.91 10.43
CA ILE A 49 -50.07 -7.38 11.11
C ILE A 49 -49.21 -6.69 10.03
N THR A 50 -49.55 -5.43 9.78
CA THR A 50 -48.83 -4.54 8.85
C THR A 50 -47.76 -3.75 9.60
N PHE A 51 -46.60 -4.36 9.81
CA PHE A 51 -45.35 -3.68 10.17
C PHE A 51 -44.25 -4.13 9.20
N PRO A 52 -43.33 -3.25 8.78
CA PRO A 52 -42.18 -3.67 7.99
C PRO A 52 -41.30 -4.59 8.83
N LEU A 53 -41.08 -5.80 8.33
CA LEU A 53 -40.07 -6.73 8.84
C LEU A 53 -38.77 -6.52 8.03
N ARG A 54 -37.62 -6.63 8.71
CA ARG A 54 -36.29 -6.64 8.09
C ARG A 54 -35.73 -8.06 8.08
N GLY A 55 -34.68 -8.29 7.30
CA GLY A 55 -34.05 -9.60 7.17
C GLY A 55 -33.22 -9.66 5.89
N VAL A 56 -32.31 -10.62 5.84
CA VAL A 56 -31.40 -10.89 4.71
C VAL A 56 -31.13 -12.39 4.65
N ALA A 57 -31.08 -12.96 3.44
CA ALA A 57 -30.53 -14.30 3.24
C ALA A 57 -29.05 -14.21 2.90
N VAL A 58 -28.24 -15.01 3.58
CA VAL A 58 -26.78 -14.89 3.65
C VAL A 58 -26.18 -16.28 3.42
N LYS A 59 -25.96 -16.63 2.14
CA LYS A 59 -24.69 -17.26 1.78
C LYS A 59 -23.75 -16.09 1.57
N GLY A 60 -23.65 -15.56 0.35
CA GLY A 60 -23.56 -14.12 0.20
C GLY A 60 -24.94 -13.46 0.44
N PRO A 61 -25.01 -12.17 0.80
CA PRO A 61 -26.26 -11.43 0.88
C PRO A 61 -27.00 -11.40 -0.47
N LEU A 62 -28.25 -11.88 -0.50
CA LEU A 62 -28.99 -12.06 -1.75
C LEU A 62 -29.81 -10.81 -2.16
N GLN A 63 -29.43 -10.17 -3.26
CA GLN A 63 -30.22 -9.15 -3.94
C GLN A 63 -31.34 -9.77 -4.78
N PHE A 64 -32.52 -9.13 -4.82
CA PHE A 64 -33.66 -9.49 -5.67
C PHE A 64 -34.15 -10.95 -5.56
N ALA A 65 -34.03 -11.57 -4.38
CA ALA A 65 -34.57 -12.88 -4.05
C ALA A 65 -36.08 -12.80 -3.75
N ASP A 66 -36.84 -13.84 -4.11
CA ASP A 66 -38.24 -13.99 -3.72
C ASP A 66 -38.30 -14.38 -2.23
N VAL A 67 -39.03 -13.60 -1.41
CA VAL A 67 -39.16 -13.86 0.04
C VAL A 67 -40.58 -14.31 0.35
N LYS A 68 -40.73 -15.45 1.03
CA LYS A 68 -42.02 -16.02 1.42
C LYS A 68 -41.98 -16.40 2.89
N ILE A 69 -43.09 -16.22 3.62
CA ILE A 69 -43.18 -16.64 5.02
C ILE A 69 -44.41 -17.51 5.25
N TYR A 70 -44.16 -18.68 5.82
CA TYR A 70 -45.11 -19.76 6.05
C TYR A 70 -45.29 -20.00 7.55
N GLN A 71 -46.51 -20.36 7.95
CA GLN A 71 -46.72 -21.06 9.20
C GLN A 71 -46.03 -22.43 9.13
N PHE A 72 -45.23 -22.79 10.14
CA PHE A 72 -44.61 -24.12 10.20
C PHE A 72 -45.70 -25.19 10.40
N ASP A 73 -45.69 -26.23 9.56
CA ASP A 73 -46.60 -27.37 9.67
C ASP A 73 -45.87 -28.67 9.30
N LYS A 74 -45.67 -29.55 10.28
CA LYS A 74 -44.98 -30.84 10.11
C LYS A 74 -45.73 -31.86 9.25
N LEU A 75 -46.98 -31.59 8.87
CA LEU A 75 -47.77 -32.40 7.94
C LEU A 75 -47.73 -31.85 6.51
N ALA A 76 -47.14 -30.67 6.29
CA ALA A 76 -46.95 -30.07 4.98
C ALA A 76 -45.59 -30.47 4.37
N PRO A 77 -45.48 -30.56 3.02
CA PRO A 77 -44.21 -30.76 2.35
C PRO A 77 -43.18 -29.70 2.79
N ASN A 78 -41.96 -30.13 3.09
CA ASN A 78 -40.83 -29.31 3.55
C ASN A 78 -41.15 -28.43 4.78
N GLY A 79 -42.18 -28.77 5.57
CA GLY A 79 -42.62 -28.00 6.74
C GLY A 79 -43.40 -26.73 6.40
N LEU A 80 -43.64 -26.46 5.12
CA LEU A 80 -44.21 -25.21 4.60
C LEU A 80 -45.74 -25.27 4.58
N GLY A 81 -46.36 -24.93 5.70
CA GLY A 81 -47.80 -24.91 5.87
C GLY A 81 -48.49 -23.74 5.18
N LYS A 82 -49.34 -23.02 5.93
CA LYS A 82 -50.09 -21.89 5.39
C LYS A 82 -49.16 -20.71 5.07
N LEU A 83 -49.10 -20.28 3.81
CA LEU A 83 -48.47 -19.02 3.40
C LEU A 83 -49.16 -17.81 4.09
N LEU A 84 -48.36 -16.93 4.70
CA LEU A 84 -48.83 -15.76 5.45
C LEU A 84 -48.44 -14.43 4.83
N GLY A 85 -47.35 -14.38 4.04
CA GLY A 85 -46.86 -13.17 3.40
C GLY A 85 -45.82 -13.46 2.31
N THR A 86 -45.63 -12.48 1.43
CA THR A 86 -44.68 -12.52 0.30
C THR A 86 -44.02 -11.14 0.14
N ALA A 87 -42.77 -11.12 -0.27
CA ALA A 87 -41.94 -9.93 -0.50
C ALA A 87 -40.80 -10.25 -1.49
N GLU A 88 -39.95 -9.28 -1.77
CA GLU A 88 -38.67 -9.45 -2.48
C GLU A 88 -37.57 -8.76 -1.65
N THR A 89 -36.31 -9.22 -1.74
CA THR A 89 -35.16 -8.41 -1.30
C THR A 89 -34.83 -7.35 -2.36
N ASP A 90 -34.12 -6.28 -1.97
CA ASP A 90 -33.75 -5.19 -2.86
C ASP A 90 -32.24 -5.10 -3.12
N ALA A 91 -31.79 -3.97 -3.67
CA ALA A 91 -30.39 -3.70 -3.97
C ALA A 91 -29.49 -3.58 -2.72
N THR A 92 -30.07 -3.26 -1.54
CA THR A 92 -29.36 -3.33 -0.25
C THR A 92 -29.70 -4.63 0.50
N THR A 93 -30.16 -5.65 -0.24
CA THR A 93 -30.55 -7.00 0.21
C THR A 93 -31.69 -7.06 1.24
N ASN A 94 -32.33 -5.94 1.53
CA ASN A 94 -33.35 -5.82 2.56
C ASN A 94 -34.73 -6.25 2.05
N ILE A 95 -35.50 -6.98 2.87
CA ILE A 95 -36.89 -7.33 2.58
C ILE A 95 -37.75 -6.06 2.34
N ARG A 96 -38.42 -5.97 1.19
CA ARG A 96 -39.41 -4.91 0.91
C ARG A 96 -40.86 -5.38 1.09
N ASN A 97 -41.65 -4.56 1.78
CA ASN A 97 -43.12 -4.63 1.82
C ASN A 97 -43.75 -5.92 2.39
N LEU A 98 -43.02 -6.73 3.15
CA LEU A 98 -43.58 -7.94 3.78
C LEU A 98 -44.69 -7.58 4.78
N SER A 99 -45.86 -8.21 4.62
CA SER A 99 -47.05 -8.02 5.45
C SER A 99 -47.65 -9.37 5.78
N LEU A 100 -48.05 -9.59 7.04
CA LEU A 100 -48.53 -10.90 7.52
C LEU A 100 -50.06 -10.97 7.61
N LYS A 101 -50.64 -12.03 7.04
CA LYS A 101 -52.10 -12.24 6.91
C LYS A 101 -52.59 -13.51 7.63
N GLY A 102 -52.78 -13.39 8.94
CA GLY A 102 -53.40 -14.43 9.77
C GLY A 102 -53.07 -14.31 11.24
N GLU A 103 -53.61 -15.22 12.05
CA GLU A 103 -53.19 -15.41 13.43
C GLU A 103 -51.76 -15.99 13.47
N LEU A 104 -50.94 -15.46 14.37
CA LEU A 104 -49.58 -15.97 14.59
C LEU A 104 -49.63 -17.19 15.53
N GLN A 105 -49.47 -18.38 14.97
CA GLN A 105 -49.16 -19.62 15.72
C GLN A 105 -47.71 -19.63 16.23
N ASP A 106 -47.24 -20.71 16.84
CA ASP A 106 -46.00 -20.71 17.62
C ASP A 106 -44.72 -20.50 16.78
N PHE A 107 -44.64 -21.10 15.58
CA PHE A 107 -43.45 -21.08 14.71
C PHE A 107 -43.76 -20.82 13.22
N PHE A 108 -42.78 -20.23 12.53
CA PHE A 108 -42.84 -19.81 11.12
C PHE A 108 -41.52 -20.11 10.41
N VAL A 109 -41.60 -20.47 9.13
CA VAL A 109 -40.44 -20.58 8.25
C VAL A 109 -40.45 -19.39 7.30
N ILE A 110 -39.35 -18.63 7.26
CA ILE A 110 -39.05 -17.74 6.14
C ILE A 110 -38.25 -18.53 5.11
N GLU A 111 -38.60 -18.36 3.84
CA GLU A 111 -37.92 -18.95 2.70
C GLU A 111 -37.54 -17.83 1.74
N TYR A 112 -36.26 -17.78 1.38
CA TYR A 112 -35.71 -16.97 0.32
C TYR A 112 -35.43 -17.89 -0.87
N SER A 113 -35.93 -17.56 -2.05
CA SER A 113 -35.74 -18.34 -3.28
C SER A 113 -35.06 -17.49 -4.35
N ALA A 114 -34.07 -18.06 -5.02
CA ALA A 114 -33.44 -17.43 -6.18
C ALA A 114 -34.36 -17.45 -7.41
N ASN A 115 -34.50 -16.30 -8.06
CA ASN A 115 -35.17 -16.12 -9.35
C ASN A 115 -34.14 -15.66 -10.41
N GLU A 116 -34.58 -15.43 -11.66
CA GLU A 116 -33.70 -15.04 -12.78
C GLU A 116 -32.94 -13.71 -12.59
N ARG A 117 -33.33 -12.89 -11.60
CA ARG A 117 -32.68 -11.61 -11.24
C ARG A 117 -31.82 -11.71 -9.97
N THR A 118 -31.83 -12.84 -9.26
CA THR A 118 -31.21 -12.95 -7.94
C THR A 118 -29.69 -13.04 -8.06
N VAL A 119 -28.99 -12.14 -7.36
CA VAL A 119 -27.53 -12.06 -7.31
C VAL A 119 -27.06 -12.24 -5.88
N ASP A 120 -26.04 -13.08 -5.72
CA ASP A 120 -25.25 -13.26 -4.51
C ASP A 120 -24.08 -12.26 -4.56
N ILE A 121 -24.09 -11.23 -3.70
CA ILE A 121 -23.16 -10.08 -3.89
C ILE A 121 -21.69 -10.46 -3.68
N THR A 122 -21.41 -11.43 -2.81
CA THR A 122 -20.07 -11.98 -2.54
C THR A 122 -19.41 -12.60 -3.78
N SER A 123 -20.21 -13.18 -4.69
CA SER A 123 -19.73 -13.85 -5.90
C SER A 123 -20.02 -13.08 -7.20
N GLY A 124 -20.86 -12.04 -7.14
CA GLY A 124 -21.37 -11.31 -8.30
C GLY A 124 -22.23 -12.15 -9.26
N LYS A 125 -22.63 -13.36 -8.85
CA LYS A 125 -23.24 -14.40 -9.70
C LYS A 125 -24.60 -14.84 -9.13
N LYS A 126 -25.28 -15.76 -9.83
CA LYS A 126 -26.45 -16.44 -9.25
C LYS A 126 -26.00 -17.29 -8.05
N PRO A 127 -26.69 -17.26 -6.90
CA PRO A 127 -26.31 -18.05 -5.73
C PRO A 127 -26.22 -19.55 -6.02
N VAL A 128 -25.25 -20.20 -5.36
CA VAL A 128 -25.08 -21.66 -5.32
C VAL A 128 -26.22 -22.35 -4.56
N PHE A 129 -26.81 -21.66 -3.57
CA PHE A 129 -27.97 -22.12 -2.83
C PHE A 129 -29.25 -21.49 -3.41
N ASP A 130 -30.01 -22.27 -4.19
CA ASP A 130 -31.29 -21.82 -4.79
C ASP A 130 -32.36 -21.43 -3.76
N THR A 131 -32.30 -22.00 -2.56
CA THR A 131 -33.21 -21.71 -1.45
C THR A 131 -32.49 -21.68 -0.11
N LEU A 132 -32.75 -20.64 0.68
CA LEU A 132 -32.30 -20.52 2.07
C LEU A 132 -33.51 -20.35 3.00
N ARG A 133 -33.50 -21.02 4.16
CA ARG A 133 -34.60 -21.03 5.14
C ARG A 133 -34.12 -20.69 6.55
N GLY A 134 -34.95 -19.95 7.29
CA GLY A 134 -34.80 -19.69 8.72
C GLY A 134 -36.11 -19.94 9.46
N ILE A 135 -36.06 -20.30 10.74
CA ILE A 135 -37.24 -20.58 11.57
C ILE A 135 -37.34 -19.65 12.77
N PHE A 136 -38.52 -19.08 12.97
CA PHE A 136 -38.77 -18.00 13.92
C PHE A 136 -40.02 -18.27 14.75
N SER A 137 -39.97 -17.90 16.03
CA SER A 137 -41.13 -17.97 16.92
C SER A 137 -42.07 -16.77 16.74
N ALA A 138 -43.30 -16.94 17.21
CA ALA A 138 -44.27 -15.85 17.35
C ALA A 138 -43.75 -14.66 18.17
N ALA A 139 -42.83 -14.90 19.11
CA ALA A 139 -42.25 -13.86 19.95
C ALA A 139 -41.28 -12.99 19.16
N GLN A 140 -40.36 -13.59 18.38
CA GLN A 140 -39.40 -12.87 17.54
C GLN A 140 -40.09 -11.99 16.50
N ILE A 141 -41.12 -12.51 15.82
CA ILE A 141 -41.91 -11.74 14.85
C ILE A 141 -42.65 -10.56 15.52
N LYS A 142 -43.24 -10.77 16.70
CA LYS A 142 -43.90 -9.69 17.47
C LYS A 142 -42.91 -8.64 17.98
N ALA A 143 -41.69 -9.06 18.31
CA ALA A 143 -40.57 -8.18 18.67
C ALA A 143 -39.94 -7.46 17.47
N LYS A 144 -40.31 -7.82 16.23
CA LYS A 144 -39.76 -7.30 14.97
C LYS A 144 -38.25 -7.57 14.81
N GLN A 145 -37.78 -8.70 15.32
CA GLN A 145 -36.41 -9.14 15.08
C GLN A 145 -36.15 -9.30 13.57
N PRO A 146 -34.93 -9.01 13.08
CA PRO A 146 -34.55 -9.32 11.71
C PRO A 146 -34.68 -10.82 11.44
N LEU A 147 -35.12 -11.16 10.23
CA LEU A 147 -35.35 -12.54 9.81
C LEU A 147 -34.21 -12.98 8.91
N TYR A 148 -33.24 -13.69 9.47
CA TYR A 148 -32.08 -14.22 8.73
C TYR A 148 -32.33 -15.62 8.16
N ALA A 149 -31.57 -15.98 7.12
CA ALA A 149 -31.49 -17.35 6.60
C ALA A 149 -30.12 -17.61 5.98
N THR A 150 -29.43 -18.68 6.39
CA THR A 150 -28.08 -19.05 5.98
C THR A 150 -28.01 -20.52 5.54
N PRO A 151 -26.91 -21.02 4.95
CA PRO A 151 -26.71 -22.44 4.69
C PRO A 151 -26.97 -23.32 5.92
N LEU A 152 -26.36 -22.99 7.07
CA LEU A 152 -26.57 -23.76 8.31
C LEU A 152 -27.97 -23.63 8.88
N SER A 153 -28.59 -22.43 8.89
CA SER A 153 -29.98 -22.33 9.35
C SER A 153 -30.93 -23.13 8.46
N THR A 154 -30.63 -23.26 7.16
CA THR A 154 -31.41 -24.07 6.22
C THR A 154 -31.30 -25.55 6.55
N LEU A 155 -30.09 -26.04 6.85
CA LEU A 155 -29.82 -27.41 7.27
C LEU A 155 -30.53 -27.72 8.60
N THR A 156 -30.38 -26.84 9.61
CA THR A 156 -31.08 -26.92 10.90
C THR A 156 -32.60 -26.97 10.74
N VAL A 157 -33.20 -26.18 9.83
CA VAL A 157 -34.64 -26.21 9.56
C VAL A 157 -35.10 -27.54 8.96
N LYS A 158 -34.33 -28.13 8.04
CA LYS A 158 -34.64 -29.45 7.47
C LYS A 158 -34.51 -30.56 8.54
N LEU A 159 -33.45 -30.53 9.34
CA LEU A 159 -33.21 -31.50 10.41
C LEU A 159 -34.26 -31.40 11.53
N ALA A 160 -34.61 -30.18 11.95
CA ALA A 160 -35.67 -29.94 12.93
C ALA A 160 -37.03 -30.47 12.44
N LEU A 161 -37.35 -30.32 11.15
CA LEU A 161 -38.55 -30.93 10.55
C LEU A 161 -38.50 -32.47 10.65
N SER A 162 -37.37 -33.08 10.29
CA SER A 162 -37.16 -34.54 10.39
C SER A 162 -37.41 -35.04 11.82
N LYS A 163 -36.75 -34.44 12.82
CA LYS A 163 -36.92 -34.76 14.25
C LYS A 163 -38.36 -34.51 14.74
N THR A 164 -39.04 -33.45 14.26
CA THR A 164 -40.46 -33.16 14.59
C THR A 164 -41.43 -34.20 13.99
N ILE A 165 -41.12 -34.75 12.80
CA ILE A 165 -41.89 -35.84 12.18
C ILE A 165 -41.72 -37.12 12.98
N SER A 166 -40.50 -37.44 13.42
CA SER A 166 -40.17 -38.59 14.27
C SER A 166 -40.80 -38.56 15.67
N GLY A 167 -41.41 -37.45 16.07
CA GLY A 167 -42.32 -37.38 17.22
C GLY A 167 -41.97 -36.32 18.27
N LEU A 168 -40.81 -35.67 18.16
CA LEU A 168 -40.41 -34.57 19.05
C LEU A 168 -41.37 -33.37 18.92
N GLY A 169 -41.46 -32.60 20.02
CA GLY A 169 -42.18 -31.32 20.00
C GLY A 169 -41.34 -30.25 19.30
N THR A 170 -41.96 -29.37 18.51
CA THR A 170 -41.28 -28.44 17.61
C THR A 170 -40.13 -27.66 18.26
N SER A 171 -40.35 -27.07 19.44
CA SER A 171 -39.29 -26.32 20.15
C SER A 171 -38.09 -27.19 20.54
N GLN A 172 -38.33 -28.44 20.93
CA GLN A 172 -37.26 -29.38 21.27
C GLN A 172 -36.51 -29.79 20.01
N ALA A 173 -37.23 -30.18 18.95
CA ALA A 173 -36.64 -30.58 17.68
C ALA A 173 -35.82 -29.48 17.00
N ILE A 174 -36.16 -28.20 17.20
CA ILE A 174 -35.35 -27.05 16.75
C ILE A 174 -34.04 -26.97 17.55
N ASN A 175 -34.11 -27.05 18.89
CA ASN A 175 -32.93 -26.98 19.75
C ASN A 175 -32.00 -28.19 19.52
N ASP A 176 -32.55 -29.41 19.44
CA ASP A 176 -31.81 -30.64 19.18
C ASP A 176 -31.07 -30.53 17.83
N ALA A 177 -31.76 -30.06 16.78
CA ALA A 177 -31.15 -29.86 15.46
C ALA A 177 -30.12 -28.73 15.45
N GLU A 178 -30.32 -27.62 16.18
CA GLU A 178 -29.32 -26.54 16.24
C GLU A 178 -28.05 -27.02 16.92
N ASN A 179 -28.16 -27.78 18.01
CA ASN A 179 -27.01 -28.35 18.72
C ASN A 179 -26.25 -29.38 17.85
N GLU A 180 -26.97 -30.25 17.15
CA GLU A 180 -26.38 -31.29 16.29
C GLU A 180 -25.68 -30.72 15.05
N ILE A 181 -26.23 -29.66 14.44
CA ILE A 181 -25.54 -28.91 13.39
C ILE A 181 -24.36 -28.10 13.95
N LYS A 182 -24.40 -27.63 15.20
CA LYS A 182 -23.21 -27.02 15.83
C LYS A 182 -22.08 -28.03 16.01
N SER A 183 -22.35 -29.18 16.62
CA SER A 183 -21.30 -30.19 16.88
C SER A 183 -20.60 -30.71 15.63
N LEU A 184 -21.28 -30.71 14.47
CA LEU A 184 -20.74 -31.25 13.22
C LEU A 184 -20.24 -30.20 12.23
N PHE A 185 -20.72 -28.96 12.30
CA PHE A 185 -20.49 -27.95 11.24
C PHE A 185 -20.12 -26.56 11.75
N SER A 186 -19.88 -26.34 13.05
CA SER A 186 -19.61 -25.00 13.59
C SER A 186 -18.19 -24.71 14.06
N PHE A 187 -17.25 -25.66 13.94
CA PHE A 187 -15.81 -25.44 14.18
C PHE A 187 -15.51 -24.74 15.53
N GLY A 188 -15.84 -25.40 16.65
CA GLY A 188 -15.59 -24.89 18.01
C GLY A 188 -16.55 -23.79 18.50
N MET A 189 -17.69 -23.55 17.83
CA MET A 189 -18.56 -22.41 18.16
C MET A 189 -19.12 -22.46 19.58
N ASP A 190 -18.96 -21.34 20.29
CA ASP A 190 -19.53 -21.12 21.62
C ASP A 190 -21.04 -21.43 21.64
N GLN A 191 -21.47 -22.29 22.57
CA GLN A 191 -22.85 -22.77 22.63
C GLN A 191 -23.89 -21.64 22.80
N ASN A 192 -23.49 -20.48 23.34
CA ASN A 192 -24.33 -19.30 23.50
C ASN A 192 -24.61 -18.57 22.16
N VAL A 193 -23.75 -18.75 21.15
CA VAL A 193 -23.94 -18.21 19.79
C VAL A 193 -24.93 -19.08 19.04
N SER A 194 -25.92 -18.48 18.38
CA SER A 194 -27.03 -19.22 17.77
C SER A 194 -27.06 -19.12 16.25
N LEU A 195 -27.04 -20.28 15.58
CA LEU A 195 -27.14 -20.41 14.12
C LEU A 195 -28.48 -19.93 13.55
N LEU A 196 -29.48 -19.75 14.41
CA LEU A 196 -30.84 -19.30 14.04
C LEU A 196 -31.12 -17.84 14.42
N THR A 197 -30.32 -17.22 15.30
CA THR A 197 -30.68 -15.91 15.88
C THR A 197 -29.53 -14.90 16.04
N THR A 198 -28.25 -15.32 16.02
CA THR A 198 -27.13 -14.38 15.89
C THR A 198 -27.18 -13.73 14.49
N PRO A 199 -26.97 -12.41 14.36
CA PRO A 199 -26.85 -11.77 13.05
C PRO A 199 -25.68 -12.36 12.25
N PRO A 200 -25.89 -12.93 11.04
CA PRO A 200 -24.81 -13.40 10.17
C PRO A 200 -24.19 -12.26 9.35
N LEU A 201 -24.45 -11.00 9.72
CA LEU A 201 -24.00 -9.79 9.05
C LEU A 201 -23.80 -8.66 10.05
N LEU A 202 -22.75 -7.90 9.83
CA LEU A 202 -22.50 -6.61 10.49
C LEU A 202 -23.47 -5.56 9.92
N THR A 203 -24.16 -4.83 10.80
CA THR A 203 -25.21 -3.86 10.43
C THR A 203 -25.24 -2.69 11.42
N ASP A 204 -26.07 -1.67 11.18
CA ASP A 204 -26.32 -0.56 12.13
C ASP A 204 -26.75 -1.00 13.54
N ALA A 205 -27.14 -2.28 13.71
CA ALA A 205 -27.55 -2.85 14.98
C ALA A 205 -26.42 -3.58 15.75
N THR A 206 -25.33 -3.98 15.08
CA THR A 206 -24.19 -4.66 15.71
C THR A 206 -23.15 -3.62 16.15
N VAL A 207 -23.37 -3.03 17.32
CA VAL A 207 -22.62 -1.86 17.83
C VAL A 207 -21.69 -2.16 19.01
N GLU A 208 -21.76 -3.35 19.59
CA GLU A 208 -20.84 -3.83 20.63
C GLU A 208 -19.83 -4.80 20.00
N SER A 209 -18.55 -4.74 20.38
CA SER A 209 -17.48 -5.56 19.79
C SER A 209 -17.79 -7.06 19.83
N ILE A 210 -18.29 -7.57 20.97
CA ILE A 210 -18.72 -8.96 21.10
C ILE A 210 -19.89 -9.33 20.17
N GLN A 211 -20.75 -8.39 19.78
CA GLN A 211 -21.80 -8.65 18.78
C GLN A 211 -21.23 -8.67 17.36
N GLN A 212 -20.17 -7.91 17.10
CA GLN A 212 -19.47 -7.86 15.83
C GLN A 212 -18.61 -9.13 15.62
N GLN A 213 -17.85 -9.56 16.64
CA GLN A 213 -17.09 -10.82 16.67
C GLN A 213 -18.00 -12.04 16.47
N ASN A 214 -19.15 -12.09 17.16
CA ASN A 214 -20.13 -13.17 16.97
C ASN A 214 -20.78 -13.15 15.58
N ALA A 215 -21.00 -11.97 14.98
CA ALA A 215 -21.51 -11.87 13.62
C ALA A 215 -20.46 -12.29 12.57
N TRP A 216 -19.19 -11.94 12.79
CA TRP A 216 -18.04 -12.39 11.99
C TRP A 216 -17.93 -13.90 12.02
N TYR A 217 -17.88 -14.51 13.20
CA TYR A 217 -17.69 -15.95 13.33
C TYR A 217 -18.84 -16.76 12.70
N VAL A 218 -20.10 -16.32 12.88
CA VAL A 218 -21.25 -16.93 12.20
C VAL A 218 -21.20 -16.71 10.68
N ARG A 219 -20.69 -15.57 10.19
CA ARG A 219 -20.47 -15.32 8.76
C ARG A 219 -19.42 -16.27 8.18
N THR A 220 -18.25 -16.39 8.84
CA THR A 220 -17.11 -17.25 8.51
C THR A 220 -17.53 -18.70 8.36
N VAL A 221 -18.12 -19.26 9.42
CA VAL A 221 -18.57 -20.65 9.47
C VAL A 221 -19.61 -20.95 8.38
N ASN A 222 -20.47 -20.00 8.01
CA ASN A 222 -21.43 -20.20 6.92
C ASN A 222 -20.82 -20.15 5.51
N GLU A 223 -19.69 -19.47 5.27
CA GLU A 223 -18.97 -19.60 3.99
C GLU A 223 -18.16 -20.90 3.90
N ILE A 224 -17.46 -21.30 4.97
CA ILE A 224 -16.72 -22.57 4.99
C ILE A 224 -17.67 -23.72 4.65
N ASN A 225 -18.83 -23.79 5.32
CA ASN A 225 -19.87 -24.77 4.99
C ASN A 225 -20.44 -24.62 3.57
N ALA A 226 -20.57 -23.40 3.05
CA ALA A 226 -21.02 -23.20 1.68
C ALA A 226 -19.99 -23.70 0.64
N ALA A 227 -18.69 -23.57 0.93
CA ALA A 227 -17.59 -24.09 0.12
C ALA A 227 -17.54 -25.63 0.18
N LEU A 228 -17.56 -26.21 1.38
CA LEU A 228 -17.53 -27.66 1.59
C LEU A 228 -18.75 -28.36 0.94
N VAL A 229 -19.97 -27.83 1.12
CA VAL A 229 -21.18 -28.35 0.45
C VAL A 229 -21.12 -28.16 -1.07
N HIS A 230 -20.47 -27.11 -1.57
CA HIS A 230 -20.27 -26.92 -3.01
C HIS A 230 -19.25 -27.91 -3.60
N GLN A 231 -18.13 -28.15 -2.91
CA GLN A 231 -17.13 -29.14 -3.31
C GLN A 231 -17.69 -30.57 -3.25
N LEU A 232 -18.41 -30.94 -2.18
CA LEU A 232 -19.13 -32.23 -2.08
C LEU A 232 -20.09 -32.43 -3.27
N ARG A 233 -20.84 -31.39 -3.63
CA ARG A 233 -21.73 -31.40 -4.81
C ARG A 233 -20.99 -31.57 -6.14
N LEU A 234 -19.71 -31.18 -6.22
CA LEU A 234 -18.86 -31.35 -7.41
C LEU A 234 -18.14 -32.71 -7.43
N ALA A 235 -17.84 -33.29 -6.27
CA ALA A 235 -17.29 -34.64 -6.15
C ALA A 235 -18.31 -35.74 -6.52
N ILE A 236 -19.60 -35.47 -6.29
CA ILE A 236 -20.70 -36.36 -6.70
C ILE A 236 -20.89 -36.33 -8.21
N ALA A 237 -20.78 -37.49 -8.85
CA ALA A 237 -20.85 -37.66 -10.30
C ALA A 237 -22.27 -37.52 -10.94
N ASP A 238 -23.17 -36.75 -10.32
CA ASP A 238 -24.50 -36.41 -10.87
C ASP A 238 -24.66 -34.90 -11.11
N ASN A 239 -24.48 -34.50 -12.37
CA ASN A 239 -24.69 -33.14 -12.84
C ASN A 239 -26.14 -32.63 -12.74
N GLN A 240 -27.12 -33.45 -12.34
CA GLN A 240 -28.50 -33.04 -12.07
C GLN A 240 -28.80 -32.86 -10.58
N LEU A 241 -27.88 -33.22 -9.68
CA LEU A 241 -28.04 -32.98 -8.24
C LEU A 241 -27.94 -31.48 -7.93
N SER A 242 -29.01 -30.94 -7.34
CA SER A 242 -29.09 -29.57 -6.83
C SER A 242 -28.62 -29.50 -5.37
N VAL A 243 -28.17 -28.32 -4.93
CA VAL A 243 -27.74 -28.12 -3.54
C VAL A 243 -28.89 -28.30 -2.55
N ASP A 244 -30.11 -27.82 -2.87
CA ASP A 244 -31.29 -28.07 -2.01
C ASP A 244 -31.55 -29.58 -1.87
N ARG A 245 -31.37 -30.39 -2.93
CA ARG A 245 -31.51 -31.84 -2.81
C ARG A 245 -30.37 -32.47 -2.02
N LEU A 246 -29.11 -32.07 -2.23
CA LEU A 246 -27.99 -32.56 -1.41
C LEU A 246 -28.22 -32.31 0.08
N LEU A 247 -28.79 -31.16 0.46
CA LEU A 247 -29.20 -30.88 1.84
C LEU A 247 -30.34 -31.77 2.36
N ASP A 248 -31.20 -32.34 1.51
CA ASP A 248 -32.16 -33.38 1.94
C ASP A 248 -31.44 -34.70 2.25
N GLU A 249 -30.47 -35.09 1.41
CA GLU A 249 -29.74 -36.36 1.58
C GLU A 249 -28.80 -36.30 2.80
N LEU A 250 -28.11 -35.18 3.03
CA LEU A 250 -27.35 -34.93 4.26
C LEU A 250 -28.24 -35.05 5.52
N VAL A 251 -29.49 -34.56 5.47
CA VAL A 251 -30.49 -34.73 6.55
C VAL A 251 -31.08 -36.16 6.61
N SER A 252 -30.77 -37.01 5.63
CA SER A 252 -31.10 -38.43 5.62
C SER A 252 -30.00 -39.31 6.23
N ASP A 253 -28.73 -38.88 6.09
CA ASP A 253 -27.54 -39.42 6.78
C ASP A 253 -27.65 -39.08 8.28
N LEU A 254 -27.77 -37.78 8.62
CA LEU A 254 -27.92 -37.17 9.96
C LEU A 254 -29.19 -37.56 10.76
N LYS A 255 -29.88 -38.66 10.42
CA LYS A 255 -31.06 -39.14 11.18
C LYS A 255 -30.67 -39.84 12.48
N ASP A 256 -29.55 -40.56 12.49
CA ASP A 256 -29.03 -41.28 13.67
C ASP A 256 -28.05 -40.43 14.50
N GLY A 257 -27.64 -39.28 13.97
CA GLY A 257 -26.67 -38.35 14.56
C GLY A 257 -25.26 -38.44 13.95
N LYS A 258 -25.05 -39.29 12.93
CA LYS A 258 -23.78 -39.43 12.21
C LYS A 258 -23.85 -38.89 10.78
N LEU A 259 -22.68 -38.76 10.15
CA LEU A 259 -22.52 -38.32 8.77
C LEU A 259 -21.50 -39.24 8.09
N ASP A 260 -21.91 -40.48 7.81
CA ASP A 260 -20.99 -41.57 7.45
C ASP A 260 -21.31 -42.26 6.12
N ALA A 261 -22.15 -41.63 5.30
CA ALA A 261 -22.66 -42.15 4.03
C ALA A 261 -23.54 -43.39 4.16
N GLN A 262 -24.20 -43.57 5.31
CA GLN A 262 -25.24 -44.57 5.50
C GLN A 262 -26.60 -43.92 5.77
N SER A 263 -27.70 -44.65 5.56
CA SER A 263 -29.03 -44.19 5.92
C SER A 263 -29.95 -45.39 6.13
N ASP A 264 -30.78 -45.36 7.17
CA ASP A 264 -31.69 -46.44 7.59
C ASP A 264 -32.62 -46.97 6.46
N THR A 265 -32.92 -46.14 5.46
CA THR A 265 -34.02 -46.41 4.50
C THR A 265 -33.66 -46.30 3.02
N ASP A 266 -32.61 -45.57 2.64
CA ASP A 266 -32.40 -45.10 1.27
C ASP A 266 -30.92 -45.14 0.85
N SER A 267 -30.68 -45.28 -0.46
CA SER A 267 -29.33 -45.17 -1.03
C SER A 267 -28.99 -43.70 -1.26
N LEU A 268 -28.02 -43.18 -0.51
CA LEU A 268 -27.48 -41.83 -0.71
C LEU A 268 -26.76 -41.72 -2.08
N PRO A 269 -26.62 -40.52 -2.66
CA PRO A 269 -25.94 -40.31 -3.95
C PRO A 269 -24.42 -40.15 -3.82
N TYR A 270 -23.88 -40.24 -2.61
CA TYR A 270 -22.47 -40.08 -2.27
C TYR A 270 -21.96 -41.26 -1.42
N ASN A 271 -20.64 -41.39 -1.29
CA ASN A 271 -19.97 -42.39 -0.44
C ASN A 271 -18.99 -41.73 0.56
N LYS A 272 -18.27 -42.53 1.37
CA LYS A 272 -17.25 -42.02 2.31
C LYS A 272 -16.15 -41.20 1.60
N ASP A 273 -15.66 -41.64 0.44
CA ASP A 273 -14.68 -40.91 -0.38
C ASP A 273 -15.20 -39.55 -0.91
N ASN A 274 -16.52 -39.33 -0.93
CA ASN A 274 -17.11 -38.03 -1.20
C ASN A 274 -17.25 -37.19 0.08
N ILE A 275 -17.60 -37.81 1.21
CA ILE A 275 -17.72 -37.12 2.51
C ILE A 275 -16.36 -36.64 3.02
N SER A 276 -15.25 -37.31 2.72
CA SER A 276 -13.91 -36.86 3.12
C SER A 276 -13.53 -35.48 2.54
N VAL A 277 -14.27 -34.97 1.54
CA VAL A 277 -14.16 -33.57 1.09
C VAL A 277 -14.53 -32.57 2.19
N LEU A 278 -15.33 -32.96 3.19
CA LEU A 278 -15.63 -32.14 4.37
C LEU A 278 -14.41 -31.97 5.31
N LEU A 279 -13.36 -32.78 5.15
CA LEU A 279 -12.08 -32.68 5.85
C LEU A 279 -11.04 -31.87 5.05
N THR A 280 -11.45 -31.17 3.98
CA THR A 280 -10.55 -30.33 3.17
C THR A 280 -10.03 -29.15 4.00
N PRO A 281 -8.71 -28.93 4.13
CA PRO A 281 -8.15 -27.85 4.95
C PRO A 281 -8.69 -26.49 4.55
N ILE A 282 -9.19 -25.72 5.53
CA ILE A 282 -10.03 -24.54 5.28
C ILE A 282 -9.34 -23.43 4.46
N HIS A 283 -8.01 -23.33 4.55
CA HIS A 283 -7.20 -22.39 3.78
C HIS A 283 -7.20 -22.70 2.25
N THR A 284 -7.49 -23.95 1.84
CA THR A 284 -7.56 -24.35 0.43
C THR A 284 -8.92 -24.10 -0.23
N LEU A 285 -9.94 -23.68 0.54
CA LEU A 285 -11.30 -23.51 0.05
C LEU A 285 -11.44 -22.22 -0.78
N ASN A 286 -12.25 -22.28 -1.84
CA ASN A 286 -12.60 -21.12 -2.67
C ASN A 286 -14.05 -20.64 -2.40
N ILE A 287 -14.28 -19.33 -2.56
CA ILE A 287 -15.62 -18.73 -2.50
C ILE A 287 -16.52 -19.38 -3.57
N PRO A 288 -17.67 -20.00 -3.20
CA PRO A 288 -18.49 -20.79 -4.10
C PRO A 288 -18.88 -20.07 -5.41
N GLY A 289 -18.52 -20.68 -6.55
CA GLY A 289 -18.77 -20.11 -7.88
C GLY A 289 -17.72 -19.10 -8.37
N THR A 290 -16.60 -18.93 -7.66
CA THR A 290 -15.45 -18.10 -8.06
C THR A 290 -14.15 -18.92 -8.02
N GLU A 291 -13.04 -18.31 -8.45
CA GLU A 291 -11.68 -18.86 -8.36
C GLU A 291 -10.88 -18.21 -7.21
N LEU A 292 -11.55 -17.42 -6.36
CA LEU A 292 -10.94 -16.71 -5.23
C LEU A 292 -10.89 -17.62 -3.99
N GLN A 293 -9.73 -17.74 -3.35
CA GLN A 293 -9.58 -18.39 -2.04
C GLN A 293 -10.42 -17.70 -0.97
N LEU A 294 -10.93 -18.47 -0.02
CA LEU A 294 -11.89 -18.00 0.98
C LEU A 294 -11.23 -17.16 2.08
N MET A 295 -10.21 -17.70 2.75
CA MET A 295 -9.62 -17.07 3.93
C MET A 295 -9.02 -15.68 3.64
N PRO A 296 -8.16 -15.48 2.60
CA PRO A 296 -7.58 -14.16 2.30
C PRO A 296 -8.60 -13.12 1.80
N GLN A 297 -9.84 -13.53 1.55
CA GLN A 297 -10.87 -12.68 0.94
C GLN A 297 -12.02 -12.38 1.90
N LEU A 298 -12.11 -13.08 3.04
CA LEU A 298 -13.25 -13.02 3.93
C LEU A 298 -13.41 -11.65 4.60
N ALA A 299 -12.30 -11.03 5.03
CA ALA A 299 -12.30 -9.67 5.57
C ALA A 299 -12.78 -8.64 4.53
N ARG A 300 -12.25 -8.69 3.29
CA ARG A 300 -12.69 -7.85 2.16
C ARG A 300 -14.17 -8.05 1.86
N VAL A 301 -14.62 -9.29 1.76
CA VAL A 301 -16.04 -9.66 1.52
C VAL A 301 -16.95 -9.05 2.58
N MET A 302 -16.59 -9.15 3.86
CA MET A 302 -17.39 -8.56 4.94
C MET A 302 -17.39 -7.03 4.92
N ALA A 303 -16.27 -6.38 4.57
CA ALA A 303 -16.19 -4.94 4.40
C ALA A 303 -16.99 -4.44 3.19
N GLU A 304 -17.02 -5.18 2.08
CA GLU A 304 -17.86 -4.85 0.93
C GLU A 304 -19.35 -5.04 1.26
N GLU A 305 -19.71 -6.13 1.94
CA GLU A 305 -21.08 -6.41 2.37
C GLU A 305 -21.64 -5.33 3.31
N THR A 306 -20.83 -4.69 4.15
CA THR A 306 -21.29 -3.61 5.04
C THR A 306 -21.61 -2.33 4.28
N THR A 307 -20.87 -1.98 3.22
CA THR A 307 -21.22 -0.85 2.34
C THR A 307 -22.59 -1.02 1.67
N VAL A 308 -22.98 -2.27 1.38
CA VAL A 308 -24.26 -2.62 0.75
C VAL A 308 -25.39 -2.75 1.77
N THR A 309 -25.10 -3.13 3.02
CA THR A 309 -26.11 -3.46 4.05
C THR A 309 -26.34 -2.37 5.10
N GLY A 310 -25.39 -1.46 5.33
CA GLY A 310 -25.64 -0.17 6.00
C GLY A 310 -24.50 0.42 6.85
N ASN A 311 -23.63 -0.40 7.42
CA ASN A 311 -22.68 0.05 8.46
C ASN A 311 -21.40 0.64 7.85
N SER A 312 -21.14 1.93 8.09
CA SER A 312 -19.98 2.67 7.59
C SER A 312 -19.00 3.11 8.69
N THR A 313 -19.07 2.51 9.88
CA THR A 313 -18.19 2.82 11.02
C THR A 313 -17.80 1.53 11.74
N LEU A 314 -17.12 0.66 11.02
CA LEU A 314 -16.56 -0.59 11.55
C LEU A 314 -15.08 -0.41 11.83
N ASP A 315 -14.68 -0.90 12.99
CA ASP A 315 -13.29 -1.21 13.30
C ASP A 315 -13.05 -2.65 12.83
N THR A 316 -12.19 -2.81 11.81
CA THR A 316 -11.86 -4.12 11.22
C THR A 316 -10.60 -4.74 11.83
N SER A 317 -9.91 -4.07 12.77
CA SER A 317 -8.72 -4.64 13.45
C SER A 317 -9.06 -5.92 14.19
N ALA A 318 -10.20 -5.96 14.88
CA ALA A 318 -10.72 -7.16 15.57
C ALA A 318 -11.05 -8.35 14.63
N MET A 319 -10.90 -8.21 13.31
CA MET A 319 -11.09 -9.27 12.31
C MET A 319 -9.78 -9.95 11.88
N THR A 320 -8.63 -9.59 12.47
CA THR A 320 -7.32 -10.25 12.27
C THR A 320 -6.90 -11.12 13.48
N ASN A 321 -7.77 -11.28 14.48
CA ASN A 321 -7.45 -11.85 15.79
C ASN A 321 -7.18 -13.38 15.76
N PRO A 322 -5.98 -13.85 16.20
CA PRO A 322 -5.64 -15.27 16.31
C PRO A 322 -6.51 -16.12 17.25
N GLU A 323 -7.27 -15.54 18.20
CA GLU A 323 -8.21 -16.30 19.07
C GLU A 323 -9.21 -17.18 18.27
N LEU A 324 -9.51 -16.80 17.02
CA LEU A 324 -10.41 -17.53 16.13
C LEU A 324 -9.69 -18.61 15.30
N MET A 325 -8.36 -18.60 15.27
CA MET A 325 -7.51 -19.73 14.89
C MET A 325 -7.38 -20.68 16.10
N LEU A 326 -6.97 -20.18 17.28
CA LEU A 326 -6.77 -20.96 18.53
C LEU A 326 -7.94 -21.90 18.88
N ARG A 327 -9.20 -21.50 18.64
CA ARG A 327 -10.37 -22.37 18.88
C ARG A 327 -10.41 -23.66 18.05
N HIS A 328 -9.49 -23.86 17.11
CA HIS A 328 -9.34 -25.12 16.37
C HIS A 328 -8.54 -26.19 17.13
N SER A 329 -7.67 -25.85 18.10
CA SER A 329 -6.96 -26.87 18.93
C SER A 329 -7.95 -27.77 19.69
N ASN A 330 -9.07 -27.19 20.12
CA ASN A 330 -10.18 -27.90 20.77
C ASN A 330 -10.90 -28.94 19.88
N ILE A 331 -10.53 -29.08 18.60
CA ILE A 331 -11.02 -30.15 17.72
C ILE A 331 -10.38 -31.49 18.11
N LEU A 332 -9.13 -31.51 18.58
CA LEU A 332 -8.36 -32.71 18.92
C LEU A 332 -9.06 -33.56 19.99
N MET A 333 -9.52 -32.95 21.09
CA MET A 333 -10.29 -33.64 22.15
C MET A 333 -11.66 -34.21 21.68
N SER A 334 -12.13 -33.85 20.49
CA SER A 334 -13.33 -34.41 19.84
C SER A 334 -13.03 -35.29 18.63
N THR A 335 -11.75 -35.52 18.35
CA THR A 335 -11.23 -36.41 17.29
C THR A 335 -11.17 -37.86 17.80
N ASP A 336 -10.98 -38.76 16.86
CA ASP A 336 -10.97 -40.22 16.90
C ASP A 336 -9.61 -40.58 16.28
N ILE A 337 -8.55 -40.49 17.10
CA ILE A 337 -7.14 -40.35 16.62
C ILE A 337 -6.59 -41.66 16.04
N ASP A 338 -6.89 -42.80 16.68
CA ASP A 338 -6.54 -44.14 16.19
C ASP A 338 -7.48 -44.63 15.07
N GLY A 339 -8.74 -44.18 15.09
CA GLY A 339 -9.81 -44.54 14.15
C GLY A 339 -10.71 -45.71 14.60
N ASP A 340 -10.78 -46.04 15.90
CA ASP A 340 -11.72 -47.02 16.48
C ASP A 340 -13.19 -46.63 16.26
N GLY A 341 -13.50 -45.33 16.40
CA GLY A 341 -14.87 -44.80 16.43
C GLY A 341 -15.39 -44.38 17.81
N ILE A 342 -14.54 -44.44 18.84
CA ILE A 342 -14.62 -43.64 20.07
C ILE A 342 -13.86 -42.31 19.81
N ASN A 343 -14.03 -41.31 20.67
CA ASN A 343 -13.30 -40.04 20.58
C ASN A 343 -12.47 -39.88 21.86
N ASN A 344 -11.25 -39.34 21.79
CA ASN A 344 -10.26 -39.40 22.88
C ASN A 344 -10.81 -38.90 24.24
N ALA A 345 -11.71 -37.91 24.29
CA ALA A 345 -12.39 -37.50 25.53
C ALA A 345 -13.38 -38.53 26.16
N ASN A 346 -13.51 -39.73 25.59
CA ASN A 346 -14.25 -40.88 26.11
C ASN A 346 -13.49 -42.22 25.93
N ASP A 347 -12.28 -42.20 25.38
CA ASP A 347 -11.48 -43.41 25.19
C ASP A 347 -10.65 -43.76 26.44
N LEU A 348 -9.97 -44.92 26.38
CA LEU A 348 -9.16 -45.53 27.44
C LEU A 348 -8.03 -46.43 26.88
N ASP A 349 -7.71 -46.37 25.59
CA ASP A 349 -6.72 -47.22 24.86
C ASP A 349 -6.23 -46.40 23.63
N ASN A 350 -5.76 -45.17 23.86
CA ASN A 350 -5.73 -44.05 22.90
C ASN A 350 -4.94 -44.29 21.59
N ASP A 351 -4.00 -45.25 21.56
CA ASP A 351 -3.18 -45.63 20.39
C ASP A 351 -3.58 -47.02 19.80
N ASN A 352 -4.47 -47.74 20.48
CA ASN A 352 -4.87 -49.13 20.22
C ASN A 352 -3.73 -50.19 20.28
N ASP A 353 -2.67 -49.99 21.10
CA ASP A 353 -1.71 -51.07 21.45
C ASP A 353 -2.42 -52.26 22.11
N GLY A 354 -3.45 -51.97 22.92
CA GLY A 354 -4.14 -52.92 23.78
C GLY A 354 -3.65 -52.92 25.24
N ILE A 355 -2.94 -51.87 25.64
CA ILE A 355 -2.81 -51.40 27.02
C ILE A 355 -3.75 -50.20 27.19
N ILE A 356 -4.26 -49.97 28.39
CA ILE A 356 -5.16 -48.84 28.67
C ILE A 356 -4.38 -47.69 29.30
N ASP A 357 -4.73 -46.44 28.98
CA ASP A 357 -4.05 -45.21 29.42
C ASP A 357 -3.71 -45.23 30.93
N ASP A 358 -4.71 -45.59 31.75
CA ASP A 358 -4.67 -45.75 33.23
C ASP A 358 -3.64 -46.83 33.71
N ALA A 359 -2.90 -47.45 32.78
CA ALA A 359 -1.89 -48.48 32.96
C ALA A 359 -0.72 -48.46 31.94
N ASP A 360 -0.67 -47.56 30.95
CA ASP A 360 0.53 -47.31 30.14
C ASP A 360 1.39 -46.19 30.76
N ALA A 361 2.23 -45.55 29.94
CA ALA A 361 3.05 -44.38 30.28
C ALA A 361 3.53 -43.62 29.01
N ASP A 362 2.89 -43.81 27.86
CA ASP A 362 3.24 -43.29 26.52
C ASP A 362 1.93 -43.29 25.70
N ASP A 363 0.90 -42.60 26.21
CA ASP A 363 -0.54 -42.81 25.89
C ASP A 363 -0.94 -42.62 24.40
N ASP A 364 -0.08 -42.03 23.56
CA ASP A 364 -0.26 -41.92 22.10
C ASP A 364 0.90 -42.53 21.27
N ASN A 365 1.90 -43.12 21.94
CA ASN A 365 3.07 -43.82 21.39
C ASN A 365 4.03 -42.96 20.53
N ASP A 366 4.10 -41.64 20.76
CA ASP A 366 5.06 -40.76 20.08
C ASP A 366 6.54 -41.02 20.50
N SER A 367 6.76 -41.60 21.69
CA SER A 367 8.04 -41.89 22.40
C SER A 367 8.39 -40.97 23.59
N TYR A 368 7.55 -40.00 23.93
CA TYR A 368 7.62 -39.21 25.16
C TYR A 368 6.61 -39.73 26.19
N ASN A 369 7.00 -39.79 27.46
CA ASN A 369 6.12 -40.32 28.51
C ASN A 369 5.21 -39.21 29.06
N ASP A 370 3.91 -39.44 29.25
CA ASP A 370 2.85 -38.52 29.77
C ASP A 370 3.22 -37.72 31.05
N THR A 371 4.25 -38.12 31.78
CA THR A 371 4.78 -37.39 32.94
C THR A 371 5.84 -36.32 32.61
N LEU A 372 6.23 -36.22 31.34
CA LEU A 372 7.21 -35.31 30.74
C LEU A 372 6.67 -34.61 29.48
N ASP A 373 5.45 -34.96 29.08
CA ASP A 373 4.79 -34.52 27.86
C ASP A 373 3.70 -33.48 28.18
N ALA A 374 3.49 -32.52 27.27
CA ALA A 374 2.49 -31.47 27.40
C ALA A 374 1.11 -31.84 26.84
N PHE A 375 1.03 -32.67 25.79
CA PHE A 375 -0.19 -33.13 25.14
C PHE A 375 -0.16 -34.65 24.96
N PRO A 376 -0.26 -35.46 26.04
CA PRO A 376 -0.01 -36.91 25.96
C PRO A 376 -1.08 -37.75 25.23
N LEU A 377 -1.91 -37.10 24.40
CA LEU A 377 -2.98 -37.68 23.61
C LEU A 377 -2.94 -37.16 22.15
N ASP A 378 -1.84 -36.51 21.74
CA ASP A 378 -1.59 -36.02 20.38
C ASP A 378 -0.13 -36.36 19.96
N PRO A 379 0.08 -37.43 19.17
CA PRO A 379 1.41 -37.91 18.80
C PRO A 379 2.09 -37.04 17.72
N THR A 380 1.75 -35.75 17.67
CA THR A 380 2.45 -34.71 16.93
C THR A 380 2.90 -33.53 17.80
N GLU A 381 2.58 -33.49 19.09
CA GLU A 381 2.93 -32.38 20.01
C GLU A 381 3.34 -32.89 21.40
N TRP A 382 4.63 -32.83 21.75
CA TRP A 382 5.15 -33.29 23.06
C TRP A 382 5.59 -32.16 24.00
N LEU A 383 5.68 -30.92 23.51
CA LEU A 383 6.25 -29.76 24.20
C LEU A 383 5.30 -28.55 24.10
N ASP A 384 5.24 -27.80 25.19
CA ASP A 384 4.54 -26.52 25.39
C ASP A 384 5.50 -25.65 26.22
N THR A 385 6.14 -24.66 25.58
CA THR A 385 7.26 -23.91 26.19
C THR A 385 6.78 -22.68 26.98
N ASP A 386 5.78 -21.94 26.50
CA ASP A 386 5.19 -20.78 27.22
C ASP A 386 4.09 -21.18 28.25
N SER A 387 3.44 -22.34 28.07
CA SER A 387 2.24 -22.81 28.80
C SER A 387 0.89 -22.14 28.43
N ASP A 388 0.69 -21.70 27.18
CA ASP A 388 -0.60 -21.32 26.57
C ASP A 388 -1.55 -22.52 26.47
N GLY A 389 -1.03 -23.67 26.03
CA GLY A 389 -1.80 -24.85 25.63
C GLY A 389 -1.91 -25.06 24.11
N LEU A 390 -1.01 -24.49 23.32
CA LEU A 390 -0.61 -24.97 21.99
C LEU A 390 0.74 -25.68 22.08
N GLY A 391 1.01 -26.59 21.13
CA GLY A 391 2.26 -27.33 21.07
C GLY A 391 3.25 -26.72 20.09
N ASN A 392 4.54 -26.85 20.40
CA ASN A 392 5.64 -26.21 19.66
C ASN A 392 5.81 -26.63 18.17
N ASN A 393 5.01 -27.57 17.64
CA ASN A 393 4.97 -27.84 16.18
C ASN A 393 3.75 -27.20 15.48
N THR A 394 2.86 -26.55 16.24
CA THR A 394 1.61 -25.90 15.77
C THR A 394 1.53 -24.41 16.15
N ASP A 395 2.25 -23.97 17.19
CA ASP A 395 2.41 -22.54 17.47
C ASP A 395 3.32 -21.83 16.45
N LEU A 396 3.50 -20.52 16.63
CA LEU A 396 4.27 -19.61 15.78
C LEU A 396 5.09 -18.58 16.60
N ASP A 397 5.06 -18.67 17.93
CA ASP A 397 5.60 -17.76 18.94
C ASP A 397 5.83 -18.60 20.21
N ASP A 398 6.75 -19.57 20.11
CA ASP A 398 6.90 -20.77 20.95
C ASP A 398 7.11 -20.48 22.45
N ASP A 399 7.56 -19.27 22.81
CA ASP A 399 7.75 -18.81 24.19
C ASP A 399 6.95 -17.54 24.57
N ASN A 400 6.18 -16.97 23.63
CA ASN A 400 5.21 -15.88 23.82
C ASN A 400 5.83 -14.55 24.30
N ASP A 401 7.08 -14.30 23.88
CA ASP A 401 7.76 -12.99 23.92
C ASP A 401 7.03 -11.95 23.04
N GLY A 402 6.54 -12.38 21.87
CA GLY A 402 5.92 -11.54 20.85
C GLY A 402 6.68 -11.44 19.52
N VAL A 403 7.81 -12.14 19.39
CA VAL A 403 8.54 -12.39 18.13
C VAL A 403 8.25 -13.82 17.66
N ALA A 404 7.92 -13.97 16.37
CA ALA A 404 7.57 -15.28 15.81
C ALA A 404 8.81 -16.14 15.49
N ASP A 405 8.74 -17.47 15.65
CA ASP A 405 9.91 -18.38 15.59
C ASP A 405 10.70 -18.33 14.28
N GLU A 406 10.08 -17.92 13.17
CA GLU A 406 10.79 -17.75 11.88
C GLU A 406 11.62 -16.46 11.78
N LEU A 407 11.54 -15.60 12.80
CA LEU A 407 12.25 -14.33 12.96
C LEU A 407 13.11 -14.26 14.23
N ASP A 408 12.92 -15.20 15.17
CA ASP A 408 13.60 -15.22 16.46
C ASP A 408 14.94 -15.99 16.43
N ALA A 409 15.92 -15.55 17.23
CA ALA A 409 17.21 -16.21 17.39
C ALA A 409 17.21 -17.34 18.45
N PHE A 410 16.38 -17.22 19.50
CA PHE A 410 16.23 -18.17 20.60
C PHE A 410 14.73 -18.38 20.94
N PRO A 411 13.90 -18.96 20.04
CA PRO A 411 12.44 -19.14 20.21
C PRO A 411 12.00 -20.13 21.31
N LEU A 412 12.80 -20.30 22.37
CA LEU A 412 12.54 -21.11 23.56
C LEU A 412 13.08 -20.43 24.85
N ASP A 413 13.45 -19.14 24.79
CA ASP A 413 13.86 -18.31 25.92
C ASP A 413 13.24 -16.90 25.81
N PRO A 414 12.09 -16.64 26.48
CA PRO A 414 11.33 -15.38 26.39
C PRO A 414 11.99 -14.23 27.18
N SER A 415 13.32 -14.17 27.11
CA SER A 415 14.16 -13.07 27.51
C SER A 415 15.28 -12.75 26.51
N GLU A 416 15.38 -13.47 25.38
CA GLU A 416 16.37 -13.25 24.32
C GLU A 416 15.76 -13.54 22.93
N TRP A 417 15.44 -12.50 22.14
CA TRP A 417 14.89 -12.66 20.76
C TRP A 417 15.90 -12.30 19.65
N LEU A 418 17.05 -11.74 20.01
CA LEU A 418 18.03 -11.13 19.10
C LEU A 418 19.46 -11.61 19.43
N ASP A 419 20.21 -11.93 18.38
CA ASP A 419 21.62 -12.34 18.36
C ASP A 419 22.31 -11.54 17.26
N THR A 420 22.83 -10.35 17.61
CA THR A 420 23.31 -9.35 16.63
C THR A 420 24.61 -9.80 15.93
N ASP A 421 25.57 -10.35 16.67
CA ASP A 421 26.85 -10.83 16.12
C ASP A 421 26.82 -12.30 15.61
N ASN A 422 25.80 -13.06 16.00
CA ASN A 422 25.59 -14.49 15.72
C ASN A 422 26.53 -15.44 16.53
N ASP A 423 26.98 -15.06 17.73
CA ASP A 423 27.74 -15.91 18.67
C ASP A 423 26.91 -17.07 19.23
N ASN A 424 25.58 -16.96 19.29
CA ASN A 424 24.63 -17.79 20.05
C ASN A 424 24.55 -17.41 21.54
N ILE A 425 24.77 -16.14 21.88
CA ILE A 425 24.37 -15.48 23.13
C ILE A 425 23.44 -14.33 22.76
N GLY A 426 22.31 -14.19 23.46
CA GLY A 426 21.35 -13.11 23.19
C GLY A 426 21.80 -11.76 23.75
N ASN A 427 21.39 -10.69 23.08
CA ASN A 427 21.76 -9.29 23.41
C ASN A 427 21.43 -8.85 24.86
N ASN A 428 20.51 -9.49 25.59
CA ASN A 428 20.28 -9.15 27.01
C ASN A 428 21.24 -9.88 27.98
N SER A 429 22.08 -10.79 27.47
CA SER A 429 23.03 -11.63 28.21
C SER A 429 24.50 -11.47 27.83
N ASP A 430 24.83 -10.86 26.67
CA ASP A 430 26.21 -10.49 26.36
C ASP A 430 26.61 -9.11 26.96
N THR A 431 27.75 -8.60 26.51
CA THR A 431 28.48 -7.43 27.04
C THR A 431 29.35 -6.71 26.00
N ASP A 432 29.25 -7.16 24.74
CA ASP A 432 30.05 -6.78 23.55
C ASP A 432 29.16 -7.19 22.35
N ASP A 433 27.94 -6.63 22.30
CA ASP A 433 26.75 -7.13 21.57
C ASP A 433 26.91 -7.28 20.04
N ASP A 434 27.94 -6.67 19.45
CA ASP A 434 28.33 -6.75 18.03
C ASP A 434 29.74 -7.35 17.80
N ASN A 435 30.47 -7.65 18.88
CA ASN A 435 31.82 -8.23 18.93
C ASN A 435 32.94 -7.39 18.26
N ASP A 436 32.82 -6.06 18.21
CA ASP A 436 33.92 -5.18 17.80
C ASP A 436 35.12 -5.22 18.79
N GLY A 437 34.83 -5.38 20.10
CA GLY A 437 35.82 -5.40 21.19
C GLY A 437 35.80 -4.23 22.19
N TYR A 438 34.79 -3.35 22.15
CA TYR A 438 34.46 -2.38 23.21
C TYR A 438 33.20 -2.81 23.98
N GLU A 439 33.28 -2.94 25.32
CA GLU A 439 32.13 -3.33 26.16
C GLU A 439 30.99 -2.30 26.05
N ASP A 440 29.72 -2.71 25.85
CA ASP A 440 28.56 -1.81 25.54
C ASP A 440 28.41 -0.62 26.51
N ALA A 441 28.80 -0.82 27.77
CA ALA A 441 28.72 0.19 28.82
C ALA A 441 29.80 1.28 28.73
N ALA A 442 30.73 1.16 27.78
CA ALA A 442 31.74 2.14 27.40
C ALA A 442 31.58 2.65 25.96
N ASP A 443 30.71 2.00 25.17
CA ASP A 443 30.46 2.30 23.78
C ASP A 443 29.37 3.39 23.57
N ALA A 444 29.27 3.90 22.35
CA ALA A 444 28.23 4.79 21.87
C ALA A 444 27.22 4.09 20.94
N PHE A 445 27.66 3.06 20.21
CA PHE A 445 26.89 2.31 19.20
C PHE A 445 27.04 0.79 19.39
N PRO A 446 26.60 0.22 20.54
CA PRO A 446 26.84 -1.19 20.91
C PRO A 446 26.05 -2.23 20.10
N LEU A 447 25.71 -1.92 18.85
CA LEU A 447 25.03 -2.79 17.88
C LEU A 447 25.60 -2.57 16.45
N ASP A 448 26.67 -1.80 16.30
CA ASP A 448 27.32 -1.50 15.01
C ASP A 448 28.85 -1.67 15.15
N PRO A 449 29.42 -2.81 14.72
CA PRO A 449 30.84 -3.14 14.90
C PRO A 449 31.77 -2.36 13.96
N ALA A 450 31.32 -1.21 13.45
CA ALA A 450 32.13 -0.18 12.81
C ALA A 450 32.37 1.04 13.70
N GLU A 451 31.56 1.28 14.74
CA GLU A 451 31.53 2.55 15.49
C GLU A 451 31.60 2.37 17.02
N TRP A 452 32.48 3.12 17.68
CA TRP A 452 32.70 3.02 19.14
C TRP A 452 32.86 4.37 19.85
N LEU A 453 32.69 5.48 19.13
CA LEU A 453 32.93 6.83 19.62
C LEU A 453 32.04 7.82 18.89
N ASP A 454 31.50 8.77 19.64
CA ASP A 454 30.78 9.96 19.19
C ASP A 454 31.39 11.14 19.95
N THR A 455 31.88 12.16 19.23
CA THR A 455 32.73 13.22 19.79
C THR A 455 31.97 14.53 20.04
N ASP A 456 31.00 14.89 19.20
CA ASP A 456 30.15 16.08 19.40
C ASP A 456 28.83 15.76 20.17
N ALA A 457 28.42 14.49 20.18
CA ALA A 457 27.18 13.92 20.70
C ALA A 457 25.90 14.14 19.84
N ASP A 458 26.04 14.15 18.51
CA ASP A 458 24.97 14.15 17.49
C ASP A 458 24.20 12.81 17.41
N GLY A 459 24.89 11.69 17.62
CA GLY A 459 24.38 10.34 17.37
C GLY A 459 24.87 9.69 16.08
N THR A 460 25.96 10.19 15.49
CA THR A 460 26.73 9.55 14.42
C THR A 460 28.10 9.12 14.96
N GLY A 461 28.64 7.98 14.52
CA GLY A 461 29.93 7.47 14.99
C GLY A 461 31.11 8.05 14.22
N ASN A 462 32.23 8.31 14.90
CA ASN A 462 33.45 8.95 14.39
C ASN A 462 34.13 8.27 13.17
N ASN A 463 33.69 7.09 12.69
CA ASN A 463 34.18 6.48 11.44
C ASN A 463 33.16 6.59 10.27
N ALA A 464 31.93 7.01 10.55
CA ALA A 464 30.82 7.22 9.61
C ALA A 464 30.34 8.67 9.53
N ASP A 465 30.62 9.48 10.56
CA ASP A 465 30.53 10.93 10.50
C ASP A 465 31.59 11.49 9.54
N THR A 466 31.42 12.76 9.21
CA THR A 466 32.27 13.51 8.29
C THR A 466 32.57 14.92 8.81
N ASP A 467 32.11 15.30 10.01
CA ASP A 467 32.32 16.59 10.68
C ASP A 467 32.39 16.30 12.20
N ASP A 468 33.42 15.55 12.63
CA ASP A 468 33.62 14.87 13.94
C ASP A 468 33.43 15.76 15.20
N ASP A 469 33.39 17.08 15.04
CA ASP A 469 33.15 18.06 16.10
C ASP A 469 32.05 19.11 15.82
N ASN A 470 31.43 19.06 14.63
CA ASN A 470 30.29 19.87 14.19
C ASN A 470 30.59 21.39 14.09
N ASP A 471 31.82 21.75 13.68
CA ASP A 471 32.23 23.10 13.24
C ASP A 471 31.44 23.57 12.00
N GLY A 472 31.13 22.62 11.11
CA GLY A 472 30.60 22.88 9.77
C GLY A 472 31.65 22.74 8.66
N VAL A 473 32.80 22.14 8.95
CA VAL A 473 33.89 21.82 8.01
C VAL A 473 34.22 20.33 8.15
N ALA A 474 34.13 19.61 7.02
CA ALA A 474 34.25 18.16 7.05
C ALA A 474 35.69 17.67 7.29
N ASP A 475 35.87 16.55 7.99
CA ASP A 475 37.17 16.06 8.50
C ASP A 475 38.24 15.76 7.44
N GLU A 476 37.82 15.47 6.19
CA GLU A 476 38.74 15.30 5.07
C GLU A 476 39.26 16.63 4.47
N LEU A 477 38.66 17.75 4.90
CA LEU A 477 39.02 19.13 4.58
C LEU A 477 39.58 19.89 5.79
N ASP A 478 39.19 19.50 7.00
CA ASP A 478 39.60 20.12 8.25
C ASP A 478 41.07 19.81 8.63
N ALA A 479 41.74 20.79 9.24
CA ALA A 479 43.11 20.64 9.76
C ALA A 479 43.17 20.12 11.21
N PHE A 480 42.08 20.25 11.96
CA PHE A 480 41.92 19.94 13.38
C PHE A 480 40.53 19.34 13.72
N PRO A 481 40.10 18.22 13.10
CA PRO A 481 38.73 17.65 13.17
C PRO A 481 38.29 17.07 14.54
N LEU A 482 38.73 17.64 15.66
CA LEU A 482 38.34 17.30 17.04
C LEU A 482 38.42 18.55 17.97
N ASP A 483 38.38 19.77 17.41
CA ASP A 483 38.35 21.07 18.10
C ASP A 483 37.57 22.12 17.27
N ALA A 484 36.23 22.12 17.41
CA ALA A 484 35.20 22.96 16.75
C ALA A 484 35.34 24.49 16.97
N SER A 485 36.52 25.02 16.70
CA SER A 485 36.87 26.43 16.80
C SER A 485 38.00 26.85 15.84
N GLU A 486 38.56 25.93 15.05
CA GLU A 486 39.73 26.16 14.22
C GLU A 486 39.84 25.13 13.07
N SER A 487 39.34 25.45 11.87
CA SER A 487 39.20 24.47 10.77
C SER A 487 40.18 24.61 9.59
N HIS A 488 40.94 25.71 9.52
CA HIS A 488 41.80 26.06 8.37
C HIS A 488 43.24 26.35 8.81
N ASP A 489 44.24 25.93 8.02
CA ASP A 489 45.70 26.16 8.22
C ASP A 489 46.35 26.45 6.84
N ALA A 490 46.19 27.68 6.35
CA ALA A 490 46.45 28.06 4.96
C ALA A 490 47.94 28.02 4.54
N ASP A 491 48.86 28.17 5.50
CA ASP A 491 50.32 28.07 5.31
C ASP A 491 50.89 26.68 5.70
N SER A 492 50.11 25.88 6.46
CA SER A 492 50.43 24.53 6.92
C SER A 492 51.56 24.43 7.96
N ASP A 493 51.62 25.37 8.90
CA ASP A 493 52.54 25.42 10.06
C ASP A 493 52.04 24.57 11.25
N GLY A 494 50.72 24.34 11.35
CA GLY A 494 50.06 23.69 12.48
C GLY A 494 49.47 24.67 13.51
N ILE A 495 49.16 25.90 13.08
CA ILE A 495 48.38 26.92 13.80
C ILE A 495 47.30 27.39 12.83
N GLY A 496 46.03 27.30 13.22
CA GLY A 496 44.95 27.67 12.31
C GLY A 496 44.73 29.18 12.14
N ASP A 497 44.09 29.52 11.03
CA ASP A 497 43.97 30.87 10.48
C ASP A 497 43.25 31.85 11.42
N ASN A 498 42.35 31.39 12.32
CA ASN A 498 41.71 32.28 13.29
C ASN A 498 42.69 32.83 14.35
N GLN A 499 43.94 32.32 14.38
CA GLN A 499 44.99 32.72 15.30
C GLN A 499 46.28 33.25 14.65
N ASP A 500 46.42 33.24 13.31
CA ASP A 500 47.51 33.94 12.60
C ASP A 500 47.11 35.37 12.14
N LEU A 501 47.97 36.03 11.36
CA LEU A 501 47.98 37.47 11.04
C LEU A 501 48.67 37.79 9.69
N ASP A 502 48.95 36.78 8.86
CA ASP A 502 49.74 36.84 7.60
C ASP A 502 49.45 35.53 6.81
N ASP A 503 48.17 35.24 6.59
CA ASP A 503 47.60 33.88 6.36
C ASP A 503 48.17 33.11 5.14
N ASP A 504 48.74 33.81 4.14
CA ASP A 504 49.42 33.20 2.98
C ASP A 504 50.97 33.22 3.07
N ASN A 505 51.49 33.76 4.18
CA ASN A 505 52.90 34.00 4.50
C ASN A 505 53.70 34.75 3.39
N ASP A 506 53.04 35.56 2.56
CA ASP A 506 53.67 36.49 1.59
C ASP A 506 54.51 37.56 2.30
N GLY A 507 54.10 37.95 3.51
CA GLY A 507 54.66 39.05 4.28
C GLY A 507 53.93 40.39 4.08
N THR A 508 52.66 40.33 3.65
CA THR A 508 51.80 41.49 3.36
C THR A 508 50.44 41.31 4.02
N PRO A 509 50.25 41.80 5.27
CA PRO A 509 48.98 41.62 6.00
C PRO A 509 47.77 42.13 5.19
N ASP A 510 46.92 41.18 4.83
CA ASP A 510 45.63 41.06 4.11
C ASP A 510 44.83 42.35 3.77
N THR A 511 44.98 43.39 4.57
CA THR A 511 44.23 44.66 4.57
C THR A 511 44.31 45.65 3.35
N GLN A 512 44.59 45.30 2.07
CA GLN A 512 45.24 46.24 1.07
C GLN A 512 44.59 46.78 -0.29
N ASP A 513 44.66 46.17 -1.51
CA ASP A 513 44.53 46.90 -2.86
C ASP A 513 43.49 46.36 -3.94
N HIS A 514 43.47 46.84 -5.22
CA HIS A 514 42.32 46.78 -6.21
C HIS A 514 42.61 46.57 -7.76
N ILE A 515 41.54 46.42 -8.59
CA ILE A 515 41.49 45.89 -10.01
C ILE A 515 41.38 46.89 -11.22
N LEU A 516 41.48 46.40 -12.49
CA LEU A 516 41.42 47.16 -13.79
C LEU A 516 40.90 46.39 -15.05
N LEU A 517 40.39 47.11 -16.08
CA LEU A 517 39.90 46.61 -17.40
C LEU A 517 40.60 47.27 -18.64
N ASN A 518 40.58 46.66 -19.84
CA ASN A 518 41.20 47.24 -21.07
C ASN A 518 40.66 46.73 -22.45
N GLY A 519 40.71 47.58 -23.50
CA GLY A 519 40.89 47.11 -24.90
C GLY A 519 39.76 47.28 -25.94
N ALA A 520 38.55 47.71 -25.59
CA ALA A 520 37.42 47.78 -26.52
C ALA A 520 37.47 48.94 -27.56
N GLN A 521 36.72 48.81 -28.66
CA GLN A 521 36.39 49.90 -29.61
C GLN A 521 34.87 50.10 -29.71
N SER A 522 34.43 51.31 -30.04
CA SER A 522 33.00 51.70 -29.99
C SER A 522 32.21 51.47 -31.29
N SER A 523 32.85 50.97 -32.36
CA SER A 523 32.16 50.70 -33.63
C SER A 523 32.88 49.68 -34.51
N TYR A 524 32.09 48.86 -35.21
CA TYR A 524 32.55 47.76 -36.08
C TYR A 524 31.70 47.69 -37.35
N LEU A 525 32.19 47.04 -38.41
CA LEU A 525 31.38 46.74 -39.60
C LEU A 525 30.46 45.53 -39.35
N THR A 526 29.28 45.50 -39.98
CA THR A 526 28.38 44.32 -39.93
C THR A 526 29.13 43.04 -40.33
N GLY A 527 29.13 42.02 -39.47
CA GLY A 527 29.85 40.75 -39.66
C GLY A 527 31.34 40.75 -39.27
N GLU A 528 31.89 41.86 -38.77
CA GLU A 528 33.30 41.95 -38.30
C GLU A 528 33.47 41.36 -36.89
N LEU A 529 34.62 40.74 -36.60
CA LEU A 529 34.90 40.15 -35.30
C LEU A 529 35.36 41.20 -34.27
N ILE A 530 34.53 41.35 -33.23
CA ILE A 530 34.78 42.10 -32.01
C ILE A 530 35.65 41.24 -31.09
N ASN A 531 36.56 41.89 -30.37
CA ASN A 531 37.46 41.26 -29.42
C ASN A 531 37.50 42.11 -28.15
N LEU A 532 37.09 41.54 -27.01
CA LEU A 532 37.17 42.18 -25.70
C LEU A 532 38.30 41.54 -24.87
N ARG A 533 39.07 42.34 -24.13
CA ARG A 533 40.12 41.88 -23.22
C ARG A 533 39.72 42.17 -21.77
N ILE A 534 39.87 41.16 -20.91
CA ILE A 534 39.31 41.19 -19.54
C ILE A 534 40.35 40.63 -18.54
N LYS A 535 40.45 41.26 -17.37
CA LYS A 535 41.34 40.87 -16.26
C LYS A 535 40.58 40.82 -14.93
N GLY A 536 40.48 39.60 -14.40
CA GLY A 536 40.05 39.29 -13.03
C GLY A 536 38.60 39.61 -12.67
N PHE A 537 38.07 38.90 -11.67
CA PHE A 537 36.67 39.01 -11.22
C PHE A 537 36.33 38.43 -9.83
N GLY A 538 37.21 37.69 -9.15
CA GLY A 538 36.91 37.19 -7.78
C GLY A 538 36.74 38.33 -6.77
N ASP A 539 36.35 38.03 -5.53
CA ASP A 539 36.06 39.08 -4.53
C ASP A 539 37.33 39.83 -4.10
N ASN A 540 38.46 39.10 -4.02
CA ASN A 540 39.81 39.67 -3.92
C ASN A 540 40.42 40.09 -5.28
N PHE A 541 39.59 40.16 -6.33
CA PHE A 541 39.91 40.69 -7.66
C PHE A 541 41.01 39.96 -8.48
N GLU A 542 41.28 38.71 -8.13
CA GLU A 542 42.22 37.76 -8.74
C GLU A 542 42.02 37.50 -10.26
N VAL A 543 43.08 37.11 -10.96
CA VAL A 543 43.10 36.86 -12.42
C VAL A 543 42.62 35.42 -12.74
N LEU A 544 41.30 35.26 -12.87
CA LEU A 544 40.67 33.99 -13.27
C LEU A 544 41.34 33.35 -14.51
N SER A 545 41.63 32.03 -14.48
CA SER A 545 42.15 31.29 -15.63
C SER A 545 41.24 30.12 -16.07
N ALA A 546 41.43 29.67 -17.31
CA ALA A 546 40.67 28.59 -17.92
C ALA A 546 40.95 27.20 -17.31
N ASN A 547 42.05 27.04 -16.58
CA ASN A 547 42.41 25.76 -15.95
C ASN A 547 41.59 25.51 -14.68
N ASP A 548 41.17 26.60 -14.03
CA ASP A 548 40.66 26.58 -12.66
C ASP A 548 39.15 26.23 -12.65
N GLY A 549 38.49 26.34 -13.81
CA GLY A 549 37.06 26.06 -13.99
C GLY A 549 36.25 27.28 -14.40
N TRP A 550 36.90 28.43 -14.59
CA TRP A 550 36.26 29.68 -15.02
C TRP A 550 36.09 29.76 -16.54
N HIS A 551 34.90 30.21 -16.95
CA HIS A 551 34.45 30.25 -18.32
C HIS A 551 33.76 31.57 -18.69
N LEU A 552 33.76 31.86 -19.99
CA LEU A 552 33.19 33.08 -20.56
C LEU A 552 32.28 32.73 -21.75
N GLN A 553 31.04 33.22 -21.68
CA GLN A 553 30.02 33.08 -22.72
C GLN A 553 29.45 34.45 -23.08
N TYR A 554 28.87 34.57 -24.27
CA TYR A 554 28.15 35.77 -24.67
C TYR A 554 26.84 35.40 -25.36
N PHE A 555 25.85 36.29 -25.25
CA PHE A 555 24.54 36.16 -25.87
C PHE A 555 24.14 37.49 -26.49
N THR A 556 23.73 37.49 -27.76
CA THR A 556 23.21 38.67 -28.47
C THR A 556 21.77 38.44 -28.89
N TYR A 557 20.85 39.34 -28.51
CA TYR A 557 19.41 39.22 -28.79
C TYR A 557 18.79 40.56 -29.22
N ASP A 558 17.67 40.50 -29.94
CA ASP A 558 16.90 41.67 -30.39
C ASP A 558 16.12 42.28 -29.22
N GLN A 559 16.35 43.56 -28.93
CA GLN A 559 15.69 44.27 -27.83
C GLN A 559 14.17 44.40 -28.02
N ALA A 560 13.67 44.31 -29.25
CA ALA A 560 12.25 44.38 -29.57
C ALA A 560 11.52 43.02 -29.51
N SER A 561 12.23 41.90 -29.38
CA SER A 561 11.65 40.55 -29.30
C SER A 561 12.59 39.56 -28.59
N PRO A 562 12.81 39.68 -27.27
CA PRO A 562 13.80 38.88 -26.53
C PRO A 562 13.53 37.36 -26.58
N ASN A 563 12.28 36.93 -26.72
CA ASN A 563 11.89 35.51 -26.77
C ASN A 563 11.99 34.88 -28.17
N SER A 564 12.44 35.62 -29.20
CA SER A 564 12.70 35.06 -30.53
C SER A 564 14.20 35.04 -30.82
N TYR A 565 14.87 33.96 -30.40
CA TYR A 565 16.30 33.76 -30.62
C TYR A 565 16.65 33.81 -32.11
N LEU A 566 17.32 34.88 -32.53
CA LEU A 566 17.80 35.06 -33.91
C LEU A 566 19.13 34.31 -34.16
N THR A 567 19.25 33.10 -33.60
CA THR A 567 20.36 32.20 -33.84
C THR A 567 20.09 31.36 -35.08
N LYS A 568 20.78 31.71 -36.17
CA LYS A 568 21.44 30.65 -36.94
C LYS A 568 22.44 30.01 -35.97
N TYR A 569 22.02 28.94 -35.31
CA TYR A 569 22.81 28.19 -34.32
C TYR A 569 24.20 27.92 -34.92
N ILE A 570 25.25 28.48 -34.31
CA ILE A 570 26.62 28.22 -34.72
C ILE A 570 27.04 26.95 -33.97
N ASP A 571 26.73 25.82 -34.58
CA ASP A 571 27.13 24.49 -34.12
C ASP A 571 28.61 24.49 -33.73
N ASN A 572 28.92 23.93 -32.54
CA ASN A 572 30.25 23.82 -31.94
C ASN A 572 30.85 25.11 -31.35
N GLY A 573 30.01 25.96 -30.74
CA GLY A 573 30.46 27.11 -29.93
C GLY A 573 30.84 26.78 -28.48
N TYR A 574 31.79 25.86 -28.26
CA TYR A 574 32.43 25.73 -26.94
C TYR A 574 33.19 27.02 -26.60
N TYR A 575 32.90 27.63 -25.44
CA TYR A 575 33.63 28.73 -24.80
C TYR A 575 34.27 29.78 -25.74
N ASN A 576 33.53 30.83 -26.11
CA ASN A 576 34.03 31.88 -27.02
C ASN A 576 35.04 32.87 -26.39
N GLY A 577 35.47 32.62 -25.15
CA GLY A 577 36.61 33.28 -24.51
C GLY A 577 37.88 32.42 -24.62
N VAL A 578 38.97 33.00 -25.10
CA VAL A 578 40.30 32.37 -25.14
C VAL A 578 41.23 33.08 -24.17
N PHE A 579 41.80 32.36 -23.20
CA PHE A 579 42.76 32.93 -22.27
C PHE A 579 44.14 33.12 -22.94
N ASP A 580 44.61 34.37 -22.99
CA ASP A 580 45.93 34.76 -23.47
C ASP A 580 46.94 34.67 -22.32
N TYR A 581 47.46 33.46 -22.10
CA TYR A 581 48.47 33.14 -21.07
C TYR A 581 49.73 34.05 -21.09
N ASN A 582 50.00 34.78 -22.17
CA ASN A 582 51.13 35.72 -22.24
C ASN A 582 50.78 37.12 -21.72
N ALA A 583 49.51 37.50 -21.77
CA ALA A 583 48.99 38.76 -21.25
C ALA A 583 48.36 38.59 -19.85
N MET A 584 47.98 37.36 -19.50
CA MET A 584 47.10 37.01 -18.37
C MET A 584 45.76 37.75 -18.51
N GLU A 585 45.10 37.56 -19.65
CA GLU A 585 43.85 38.22 -20.05
C GLU A 585 42.94 37.22 -20.75
N TRP A 586 41.64 37.28 -20.48
CA TRP A 586 40.64 36.62 -21.33
C TRP A 586 40.37 37.45 -22.58
N VAL A 587 40.29 36.79 -23.74
CA VAL A 587 39.95 37.39 -25.04
C VAL A 587 38.63 36.80 -25.55
N VAL A 588 37.52 37.55 -25.40
CA VAL A 588 36.19 37.12 -25.88
C VAL A 588 35.97 37.62 -27.30
N SER A 589 35.63 36.70 -28.22
CA SER A 589 35.48 37.01 -29.66
C SER A 589 34.06 36.77 -30.16
N PHE A 590 33.45 37.76 -30.81
CA PHE A 590 32.09 37.64 -31.37
C PHE A 590 31.85 38.52 -32.61
N PRO A 591 31.02 38.09 -33.58
CA PRO A 591 30.73 38.88 -34.78
C PRO A 591 29.72 40.00 -34.51
N ALA A 592 29.94 41.17 -35.11
CA ALA A 592 28.95 42.25 -35.15
C ALA A 592 27.72 41.85 -35.98
N VAL A 593 26.52 42.24 -35.55
CA VAL A 593 25.26 41.73 -36.11
C VAL A 593 25.10 42.14 -37.59
N GLU A 594 24.77 41.19 -38.46
CA GLU A 594 24.62 41.45 -39.91
C GLU A 594 23.31 42.18 -40.28
N TYR A 595 22.33 42.16 -39.38
CA TYR A 595 20.99 42.72 -39.57
C TYR A 595 20.86 44.10 -38.90
N SER A 596 20.03 44.97 -39.48
CA SER A 596 19.74 46.29 -38.89
C SER A 596 18.67 46.20 -37.81
N GLY A 597 18.97 46.72 -36.63
CA GLY A 597 18.11 46.69 -35.45
C GLY A 597 18.83 47.25 -34.22
N SER A 598 18.18 47.16 -33.05
CA SER A 598 18.80 47.39 -31.75
C SER A 598 18.92 46.06 -31.02
N PHE A 599 20.13 45.71 -30.61
CA PHE A 599 20.46 44.43 -30.00
C PHE A 599 21.14 44.67 -28.66
N GLN A 600 20.94 43.78 -27.70
CA GLN A 600 21.71 43.76 -26.47
C GLN A 600 22.67 42.57 -26.54
N THR A 601 23.94 42.80 -26.18
CA THR A 601 24.92 41.73 -26.01
C THR A 601 25.32 41.66 -24.54
N LYS A 602 25.03 40.53 -23.90
CA LYS A 602 25.52 40.19 -22.56
C LYS A 602 26.76 39.32 -22.71
N VAL A 603 27.77 39.57 -21.89
CA VAL A 603 28.91 38.69 -21.66
C VAL A 603 28.82 38.22 -20.21
N SER A 604 28.78 36.91 -19.98
CA SER A 604 28.66 36.30 -18.65
C SER A 604 29.91 35.50 -18.30
N VAL A 605 30.39 35.67 -17.07
CA VAL A 605 31.39 34.81 -16.43
C VAL A 605 30.65 33.79 -15.56
N TYR A 606 31.11 32.54 -15.56
CA TYR A 606 30.60 31.45 -14.73
C TYR A 606 31.71 30.42 -14.48
N CYS A 607 31.62 29.68 -13.38
CA CYS A 607 32.44 28.48 -13.16
C CYS A 607 31.65 27.26 -13.65
N SER A 608 32.32 26.23 -14.20
CA SER A 608 31.66 24.98 -14.63
C SER A 608 32.43 23.72 -14.23
N LYS A 609 32.92 23.71 -13.00
CA LYS A 609 33.34 22.51 -12.27
C LYS A 609 32.58 22.45 -10.95
N GLU A 610 32.26 21.23 -10.52
CA GLU A 610 31.82 20.95 -9.16
C GLU A 610 33.06 20.87 -8.24
N ASN A 611 32.91 21.42 -7.03
CA ASN A 611 33.84 21.47 -5.89
C ASN A 611 35.25 22.11 -6.06
N GLY A 612 35.64 22.89 -5.05
CA GLY A 612 37.02 23.21 -4.66
C GLY A 612 37.80 24.25 -5.47
N ILE A 613 37.87 24.13 -6.80
CA ILE A 613 38.88 24.91 -7.59
C ILE A 613 38.41 26.36 -7.89
N CYS A 614 37.12 26.64 -7.75
CA CYS A 614 36.54 27.99 -7.73
C CYS A 614 36.22 28.36 -6.26
N GLY A 615 37.26 28.56 -5.44
CA GLY A 615 37.19 28.51 -3.97
C GLY A 615 36.34 29.57 -3.25
N ASP A 616 35.80 29.15 -2.11
CA ASP A 616 35.65 29.88 -0.84
C ASP A 616 34.85 31.19 -0.86
N HIS A 617 33.81 31.26 -1.67
CA HIS A 617 32.82 32.35 -1.63
C HIS A 617 31.43 31.82 -1.25
N HIS A 618 31.31 31.32 0.00
CA HIS A 618 30.07 30.79 0.57
C HIS A 618 28.91 31.80 0.52
N ASN A 619 28.00 31.59 -0.44
CA ASN A 619 26.55 31.72 -0.29
C ASN A 619 25.90 30.92 -1.45
N SER A 620 24.67 30.43 -1.27
CA SER A 620 24.01 29.44 -2.14
C SER A 620 23.47 29.98 -3.49
N ASP A 621 23.99 31.10 -3.98
CA ASP A 621 23.69 31.71 -5.28
C ASP A 621 25.01 31.96 -6.05
N GLY A 622 25.20 31.28 -7.18
CA GLY A 622 26.45 31.34 -7.96
C GLY A 622 26.79 32.75 -8.49
N TRP A 623 28.05 33.16 -8.33
CA TRP A 623 28.56 34.50 -8.67
C TRP A 623 28.66 34.79 -10.18
N GLN A 624 27.51 34.94 -10.85
CA GLN A 624 27.45 35.38 -12.26
C GLN A 624 27.69 36.89 -12.39
N GLN A 625 28.93 37.30 -12.64
CA GLN A 625 29.22 38.67 -13.10
C GLN A 625 28.97 38.81 -14.61
N TYR A 626 28.16 39.80 -14.98
CA TYR A 626 27.78 40.09 -16.36
C TYR A 626 28.24 41.49 -16.79
N ILE A 627 28.71 41.62 -18.03
CA ILE A 627 28.94 42.92 -18.69
C ILE A 627 27.95 43.06 -19.84
N SER A 628 27.15 44.13 -19.82
CA SER A 628 26.13 44.41 -20.84
C SER A 628 26.58 45.51 -21.80
N TYR A 629 26.30 45.30 -23.09
CA TYR A 629 26.51 46.26 -24.16
C TYR A 629 25.21 46.46 -24.95
N THR A 630 24.83 47.70 -25.21
CA THR A 630 23.79 48.03 -26.20
C THR A 630 24.43 48.25 -27.58
N VAL A 631 23.76 47.75 -28.62
CA VAL A 631 24.28 47.67 -29.99
C VAL A 631 23.25 48.20 -30.99
N GLU A 632 23.52 49.33 -31.63
CA GLU A 632 22.70 49.82 -32.75
C GLU A 632 23.38 49.52 -34.09
N CYS A 633 22.76 48.70 -34.93
CA CYS A 633 23.30 48.30 -36.24
C CYS A 633 22.59 48.98 -37.41
N ALA A 634 23.33 49.75 -38.20
CA ALA A 634 22.83 50.41 -39.40
C ALA A 634 22.76 49.44 -40.61
N SER A 635 21.70 49.53 -41.41
CA SER A 635 21.46 48.61 -42.54
C SER A 635 22.53 48.70 -43.62
N GLY A 636 23.39 47.67 -43.69
CA GLY A 636 24.56 47.62 -44.57
C GLY A 636 25.66 48.63 -44.22
N GLY A 637 25.78 49.00 -42.94
CA GLY A 637 26.72 50.00 -42.43
C GLY A 637 27.61 49.50 -41.30
N THR A 638 27.81 50.34 -40.29
CA THR A 638 28.48 50.01 -39.04
C THR A 638 27.46 49.70 -37.94
N CYS A 639 27.89 48.92 -36.95
CA CYS A 639 27.25 48.78 -35.66
C CYS A 639 28.02 49.63 -34.63
N GLU A 640 27.31 50.40 -33.81
CA GLU A 640 27.88 51.18 -32.70
C GLU A 640 27.60 50.46 -31.37
N TYR A 641 28.57 50.52 -30.44
CA TYR A 641 28.58 49.75 -29.19
C TYR A 641 28.85 50.67 -27.99
N GLU A 642 27.93 50.66 -27.01
CA GLU A 642 28.07 51.41 -25.76
C GLU A 642 27.91 50.45 -24.55
N PRO A 643 28.88 50.41 -23.60
CA PRO A 643 28.77 49.63 -22.38
C PRO A 643 27.80 50.29 -21.39
N ASP A 644 26.98 49.50 -20.71
CA ASP A 644 26.00 49.99 -19.73
C ASP A 644 26.71 50.42 -18.42
N PRO A 645 26.53 51.66 -17.93
CA PRO A 645 27.37 52.21 -16.85
C PRO A 645 26.88 51.87 -15.41
N GLU A 646 26.46 50.63 -15.16
CA GLU A 646 26.05 50.16 -13.82
C GLU A 646 27.09 49.24 -13.14
N PRO A 647 27.99 49.80 -12.32
CA PRO A 647 28.74 49.04 -11.32
C PRO A 647 27.98 49.05 -9.98
N GLY A 648 27.36 47.92 -9.63
CA GLY A 648 26.72 47.73 -8.33
C GLY A 648 26.01 46.40 -8.23
N VAL A 649 26.31 45.63 -7.18
CA VAL A 649 25.66 44.34 -6.91
C VAL A 649 24.18 44.58 -6.61
N ASN A 650 23.30 44.28 -7.58
CA ASN A 650 21.88 43.96 -7.42
C ASN A 650 21.23 43.67 -8.80
N LEU A 651 21.34 42.43 -9.28
CA LEU A 651 20.27 41.85 -10.10
C LEU A 651 19.86 40.51 -9.50
N THR A 652 18.62 40.44 -9.03
CA THR A 652 17.94 39.17 -8.79
C THR A 652 18.00 38.32 -10.05
N ASN A 653 18.36 37.05 -9.90
CA ASN A 653 18.43 36.08 -10.98
C ASN A 653 17.13 36.12 -11.83
N GLN A 654 17.23 36.38 -13.15
CA GLN A 654 16.09 36.17 -14.06
C GLN A 654 16.00 34.69 -14.38
N THR A 655 15.49 33.96 -13.39
CA THR A 655 15.35 32.51 -13.34
C THR A 655 14.94 31.92 -14.69
N THR A 656 15.90 31.29 -15.37
CA THR A 656 15.59 30.35 -16.46
C THR A 656 14.79 29.20 -15.87
N GLU A 657 13.58 28.94 -16.40
CA GLU A 657 12.75 27.84 -15.93
C GLU A 657 13.46 26.50 -16.22
N THR A 658 13.86 25.82 -15.15
CA THR A 658 14.55 24.52 -15.18
C THR A 658 13.49 23.41 -15.23
N SER A 659 13.72 22.39 -16.05
CA SER A 659 12.76 21.31 -16.29
C SER A 659 13.41 19.92 -16.25
N TYR A 660 12.75 18.95 -15.59
CA TYR A 660 13.27 17.59 -15.39
C TYR A 660 12.29 16.52 -15.89
N ALA A 661 12.82 15.49 -16.55
CA ALA A 661 12.04 14.36 -17.08
C ALA A 661 11.45 13.50 -15.95
N SER A 662 10.14 13.22 -16.01
CA SER A 662 9.40 12.57 -14.92
C SER A 662 8.70 11.27 -15.33
N SER A 663 8.02 11.26 -16.48
CA SER A 663 7.32 10.06 -16.97
C SER A 663 7.19 10.08 -18.49
N LEU A 664 7.31 8.91 -19.13
CA LEU A 664 7.13 8.72 -20.57
C LEU A 664 6.28 7.47 -20.80
N ILE A 665 5.12 7.62 -21.44
CA ILE A 665 4.29 6.48 -21.84
C ILE A 665 3.78 6.61 -23.28
N THR A 666 3.82 5.51 -24.02
CA THR A 666 2.99 5.32 -25.21
C THR A 666 1.65 4.73 -24.79
N ARG A 667 0.56 5.40 -25.17
CA ARG A 667 -0.81 4.93 -24.92
C ARG A 667 -1.24 3.86 -25.92
N ARG A 668 -2.25 3.06 -25.57
CA ARG A 668 -2.79 2.01 -26.47
C ARG A 668 -3.47 2.55 -27.74
N ASN A 669 -3.69 3.86 -27.85
CA ASN A 669 -4.14 4.50 -29.09
C ASN A 669 -2.99 5.00 -29.99
N GLY A 670 -1.73 4.89 -29.55
CA GLY A 670 -0.53 5.35 -30.25
C GLY A 670 -0.07 6.77 -29.90
N ASP A 671 -0.78 7.50 -29.03
CA ASP A 671 -0.32 8.80 -28.55
C ASP A 671 0.87 8.63 -27.60
N LEU A 672 1.92 9.43 -27.79
CA LEU A 672 3.07 9.49 -26.88
C LEU A 672 2.87 10.66 -25.90
N LEU A 673 2.96 10.39 -24.60
CA LEU A 673 2.86 11.39 -23.53
C LEU A 673 4.18 11.50 -22.78
N ALA A 674 4.75 12.72 -22.74
CA ALA A 674 5.87 13.06 -21.88
C ALA A 674 5.39 13.97 -20.74
N LEU A 675 5.79 13.63 -19.52
CA LEU A 675 5.57 14.41 -18.31
C LEU A 675 6.92 14.87 -17.75
N TYR A 676 6.98 16.14 -17.35
CA TYR A 676 8.16 16.76 -16.77
C TYR A 676 7.76 17.81 -15.75
N THR A 677 8.62 18.04 -14.76
CA THR A 677 8.51 19.21 -13.89
C THR A 677 9.07 20.44 -14.61
N SER A 678 8.60 21.63 -14.23
CA SER A 678 9.15 22.91 -14.70
C SER A 678 8.93 24.01 -13.68
N GLY A 679 9.98 24.76 -13.30
CA GLY A 679 9.85 25.87 -12.35
C GLY A 679 11.17 26.31 -11.69
N PHE A 680 11.04 27.08 -10.61
CA PHE A 680 12.12 27.52 -9.73
C PHE A 680 11.63 27.42 -8.28
N GLY A 681 12.33 26.66 -7.43
CA GLY A 681 11.87 26.23 -6.11
C GLY A 681 10.65 25.28 -6.20
N TYR A 682 9.48 25.82 -6.51
CA TYR A 682 8.25 25.03 -6.68
C TYR A 682 8.07 24.56 -8.12
N SER A 683 8.09 23.24 -8.31
CA SER A 683 7.89 22.60 -9.60
C SER A 683 6.41 22.55 -10.00
N ARG A 684 6.09 22.88 -11.25
CA ARG A 684 4.79 22.57 -11.86
C ARG A 684 4.91 21.31 -12.70
N VAL A 685 3.92 20.42 -12.60
CA VAL A 685 3.80 19.28 -13.51
C VAL A 685 3.30 19.75 -14.88
N VAL A 686 4.11 19.54 -15.92
CA VAL A 686 3.81 19.89 -17.32
C VAL A 686 3.69 18.61 -18.14
N MET A 687 2.72 18.60 -19.07
CA MET A 687 2.55 17.54 -20.05
C MET A 687 2.78 18.06 -21.47
N SER A 688 3.53 17.31 -22.28
CA SER A 688 3.55 17.46 -23.74
C SER A 688 3.15 16.16 -24.42
N THR A 689 2.54 16.28 -25.59
CA THR A 689 1.97 15.16 -26.35
C THR A 689 2.52 15.12 -27.78
N SER A 690 2.71 13.91 -28.30
CA SER A 690 3.03 13.67 -29.71
C SER A 690 2.09 12.61 -30.30
N THR A 691 1.84 12.71 -31.61
CA THR A 691 1.00 11.78 -32.40
C THR A 691 1.74 11.24 -33.63
N ASP A 692 3.05 11.45 -33.70
CA ASP A 692 3.93 11.12 -34.83
C ASP A 692 5.26 10.49 -34.38
N ASN A 693 5.23 9.75 -33.27
CA ASN A 693 6.36 9.10 -32.60
C ASN A 693 7.47 10.11 -32.22
N GLY A 694 7.05 11.29 -31.74
CA GLY A 694 7.90 12.34 -31.17
C GLY A 694 8.63 13.22 -32.19
N GLN A 695 8.22 13.20 -33.46
CA GLN A 695 8.75 14.13 -34.48
C GLN A 695 8.23 15.55 -34.28
N THR A 696 7.01 15.71 -33.79
CA THR A 696 6.45 16.98 -33.32
C THR A 696 5.76 16.81 -31.97
N TRP A 697 5.84 17.86 -31.17
CA TRP A 697 5.29 17.93 -29.82
C TRP A 697 4.34 19.11 -29.69
N SER A 698 3.29 18.93 -28.90
CA SER A 698 2.32 19.97 -28.58
C SER A 698 2.05 20.01 -27.07
N ALA A 699 1.77 21.20 -26.54
CA ALA A 699 1.45 21.37 -25.12
C ALA A 699 0.18 20.55 -24.78
N GLY A 700 0.31 19.64 -23.83
CA GLY A 700 -0.77 18.83 -23.32
C GLY A 700 -1.67 19.58 -22.33
N PRO A 701 -2.78 18.96 -21.93
CA PRO A 701 -3.59 19.45 -20.82
C PRO A 701 -2.86 19.14 -19.51
N SER A 702 -1.95 20.00 -19.08
CA SER A 702 -1.30 19.88 -17.76
C SER A 702 -2.34 19.85 -16.63
N PRO A 703 -2.11 19.09 -15.55
CA PRO A 703 -2.95 19.15 -14.35
C PRO A 703 -2.91 20.55 -13.74
N ALA A 704 -3.98 20.89 -13.00
CA ALA A 704 -3.97 22.07 -12.14
C ALA A 704 -3.11 21.77 -10.89
N SER A 705 -1.78 21.86 -11.04
CA SER A 705 -0.81 21.66 -9.97
C SER A 705 -1.22 22.48 -8.74
N PRO A 706 -1.32 21.87 -7.56
CA PRO A 706 -1.31 22.61 -6.31
C PRO A 706 -0.08 23.52 -6.25
N GLN A 707 -0.19 24.63 -5.54
CA GLN A 707 0.99 25.40 -5.16
C GLN A 707 1.58 24.74 -3.91
N ASN A 708 2.92 24.66 -3.84
CA ASN A 708 3.69 23.95 -2.81
C ASN A 708 3.80 22.43 -3.02
N THR A 709 4.21 22.00 -4.21
CA THR A 709 4.82 20.69 -4.45
C THR A 709 6.35 20.85 -4.53
N SER A 710 7.08 20.08 -3.71
CA SER A 710 8.54 19.89 -3.77
C SER A 710 8.93 19.09 -5.02
N SER A 711 10.23 18.86 -5.24
CA SER A 711 10.80 18.45 -6.54
C SER A 711 10.27 17.12 -7.12
N SER A 712 9.63 16.29 -6.28
CA SER A 712 8.90 15.05 -6.62
C SER A 712 8.12 15.12 -7.95
N GLY A 713 8.52 14.26 -8.89
CA GLY A 713 7.89 14.15 -10.20
C GLY A 713 6.55 13.42 -10.19
N GLY A 714 5.74 13.64 -11.23
CA GLY A 714 4.51 12.89 -11.47
C GLY A 714 4.70 11.65 -12.35
N PHE A 715 3.88 10.62 -12.15
CA PHE A 715 3.92 9.36 -12.91
C PHE A 715 2.58 9.05 -13.59
N LEU A 716 2.64 8.75 -14.89
CA LEU A 716 1.47 8.43 -15.72
C LEU A 716 1.19 6.92 -15.75
N PHE A 717 -0.09 6.56 -15.76
CA PHE A 717 -0.55 5.17 -15.86
C PHE A 717 -1.81 5.06 -16.72
N GLU A 718 -1.93 4.01 -17.54
CA GLU A 718 -3.13 3.72 -18.33
C GLU A 718 -3.72 2.33 -17.97
N ASP A 719 -4.89 2.33 -17.32
CA ASP A 719 -5.53 1.10 -16.84
C ASP A 719 -5.99 0.16 -17.97
N SER A 720 -6.42 -1.04 -17.64
CA SER A 720 -6.96 -2.03 -18.60
C SER A 720 -8.15 -1.52 -19.45
N SER A 721 -8.82 -0.45 -19.01
CA SER A 721 -9.96 0.18 -19.68
C SER A 721 -9.60 1.39 -20.55
N ASN A 722 -8.32 1.78 -20.62
CA ASN A 722 -7.78 2.96 -21.32
C ASN A 722 -8.16 4.31 -20.65
N ASN A 723 -8.43 4.29 -19.34
CA ASN A 723 -8.43 5.50 -18.53
C ASN A 723 -6.98 5.91 -18.24
N LEU A 724 -6.67 7.20 -18.40
CA LEU A 724 -5.37 7.77 -18.06
C LEU A 724 -5.41 8.36 -16.65
N PHE A 725 -4.40 8.02 -15.84
CA PHE A 725 -4.19 8.50 -14.48
C PHE A 725 -2.82 9.16 -14.33
N LEU A 726 -2.70 9.97 -13.29
CA LEU A 726 -1.47 10.64 -12.86
C LEU A 726 -1.38 10.52 -11.32
N THR A 727 -0.27 10.02 -10.82
CA THR A 727 0.10 10.14 -9.40
C THR A 727 1.18 11.21 -9.25
N THR A 728 1.05 12.06 -8.23
CA THR A 728 1.96 13.18 -7.94
C THR A 728 1.81 13.56 -6.47
N SER A 729 2.82 14.19 -5.87
CA SER A 729 2.59 14.95 -4.64
C SER A 729 1.54 16.04 -4.89
N CYS A 730 0.78 16.40 -3.86
CA CYS A 730 -0.20 17.49 -3.94
C CYS A 730 -0.13 18.49 -2.77
N ASN A 731 0.59 18.13 -1.71
CA ASN A 731 1.06 19.00 -0.66
C ASN A 731 2.33 18.34 -0.06
N VAL A 732 2.95 18.95 0.96
CA VAL A 732 4.19 18.46 1.61
C VAL A 732 4.02 17.21 2.50
N ALA A 733 2.86 16.57 2.50
CA ALA A 733 2.50 15.41 3.32
C ALA A 733 1.47 14.47 2.64
N SER A 734 1.25 14.55 1.32
CA SER A 734 0.29 13.67 0.63
C SER A 734 0.57 13.43 -0.86
N ILE A 735 0.29 12.20 -1.31
CA ILE A 735 0.22 11.82 -2.73
C ILE A 735 -1.24 11.91 -3.21
N CYS A 736 -1.50 12.60 -4.32
CA CYS A 736 -2.81 12.62 -4.95
C CYS A 736 -2.85 11.78 -6.23
N VAL A 737 -3.97 11.10 -6.43
CA VAL A 737 -4.26 10.34 -7.65
C VAL A 737 -5.29 11.11 -8.48
N PHE A 738 -4.89 11.54 -9.67
CA PHE A 738 -5.73 12.25 -10.62
C PHE A 738 -6.14 11.34 -11.77
N LYS A 739 -7.35 11.57 -12.30
CA LYS A 739 -7.85 10.94 -13.53
C LYS A 739 -8.06 12.00 -14.60
N TYR A 740 -7.74 11.66 -15.85
CA TYR A 740 -8.01 12.51 -17.00
C TYR A 740 -9.37 12.17 -17.63
N GLU A 741 -10.32 13.11 -17.57
CA GLU A 741 -11.64 12.99 -18.19
C GLU A 741 -12.09 14.32 -18.82
N TYR A 742 -12.80 14.26 -19.94
CA TYR A 742 -13.42 15.44 -20.60
C TYR A 742 -12.46 16.62 -20.87
N ASN A 743 -11.20 16.33 -21.21
CA ASN A 743 -10.11 17.29 -21.40
C ASN A 743 -9.68 18.06 -20.14
N ASN A 744 -9.86 17.48 -18.95
CA ASN A 744 -9.39 18.03 -17.69
C ASN A 744 -8.89 16.93 -16.74
N TRP A 745 -8.12 17.30 -15.73
CA TRP A 745 -7.75 16.42 -14.62
C TRP A 745 -8.67 16.64 -13.42
N SER A 746 -9.05 15.54 -12.76
CA SER A 746 -9.81 15.54 -11.51
C SER A 746 -9.16 14.63 -10.47
N ALA A 747 -9.04 15.10 -9.24
CA ALA A 747 -8.56 14.27 -8.14
C ALA A 747 -9.59 13.17 -7.79
N LEU A 748 -9.11 11.95 -7.56
CA LEU A 748 -9.90 10.80 -7.10
C LEU A 748 -9.68 10.53 -5.61
N SER A 749 -8.42 10.56 -5.18
CA SER A 749 -7.97 10.35 -3.80
C SER A 749 -6.81 11.27 -3.46
N GLU A 750 -6.66 11.50 -2.16
CA GLU A 750 -5.48 12.06 -1.50
C GLU A 750 -5.05 11.01 -0.48
N ILE A 751 -3.78 10.62 -0.51
CA ILE A 751 -3.17 9.58 0.30
C ILE A 751 -2.33 10.28 1.33
N ASP A 752 -2.78 10.24 2.58
CA ASP A 752 -2.11 10.89 3.71
C ASP A 752 -0.81 10.16 4.04
N LEU A 753 0.27 10.95 4.16
CA LEU A 753 1.62 10.53 4.54
C LEU A 753 2.18 11.42 5.67
N SER A 754 1.33 12.16 6.40
CA SER A 754 1.73 13.02 7.52
C SER A 754 2.25 12.28 8.76
N GLY A 755 2.30 10.95 8.74
CA GLY A 755 3.01 10.11 9.71
C GLY A 755 4.47 9.79 9.32
N TYR A 756 4.90 10.13 8.11
CA TYR A 756 6.30 10.10 7.68
C TYR A 756 6.93 11.47 7.93
N THR A 757 8.26 11.54 7.97
CA THR A 757 8.97 12.79 8.27
C THR A 757 8.70 13.87 7.22
N THR A 758 8.30 15.05 7.67
CA THR A 758 8.07 16.22 6.82
C THR A 758 8.88 17.40 7.33
N CYS A 759 9.81 17.92 6.52
CA CYS A 759 10.68 19.03 6.91
C CYS A 759 9.85 20.28 7.30
N GLU A 760 10.01 20.80 8.52
CA GLU A 760 9.27 21.99 8.97
C GLU A 760 9.68 23.29 8.23
N THR A 761 10.83 23.29 7.56
CA THR A 761 11.44 24.47 6.91
C THR A 761 11.48 24.35 5.39
N ILE A 762 11.51 25.51 4.72
CA ILE A 762 11.41 25.62 3.26
C ILE A 762 12.69 25.14 2.55
N GLU A 763 13.86 25.25 3.21
CA GLU A 763 15.15 24.82 2.65
C GLU A 763 15.32 23.29 2.73
N GLY A 764 14.93 22.64 3.84
CA GLY A 764 14.92 21.17 3.94
C GLY A 764 13.95 20.51 2.95
N CYS A 765 12.81 21.14 2.67
CA CYS A 765 11.80 20.68 1.69
C CYS A 765 12.29 20.54 0.23
N MET A 766 13.56 20.81 -0.09
CA MET A 766 14.10 20.58 -1.44
C MET A 766 14.39 19.09 -1.72
N ILE A 767 14.64 18.30 -0.67
CA ILE A 767 14.78 16.84 -0.74
C ILE A 767 13.40 16.21 -0.49
N ASN A 768 13.06 15.18 -1.26
CA ASN A 768 11.72 14.59 -1.25
C ASN A 768 11.60 13.52 -0.18
N THR A 769 11.09 13.87 1.01
CA THR A 769 10.83 12.91 2.09
C THR A 769 9.80 11.84 1.72
N PHE A 770 9.05 12.04 0.62
CA PHE A 770 8.37 10.97 -0.12
C PHE A 770 8.26 11.30 -1.62
N GLU A 771 8.21 10.26 -2.46
CA GLU A 771 7.87 10.40 -3.89
C GLU A 771 6.94 9.27 -4.35
N PRO A 772 5.82 9.56 -5.05
CA PRO A 772 5.13 8.53 -5.83
C PRO A 772 6.08 7.97 -6.90
N ARG A 773 5.99 6.67 -7.20
CA ARG A 773 6.97 6.00 -8.08
C ARG A 773 6.37 5.31 -9.29
N SER A 774 5.38 4.44 -9.11
CA SER A 774 4.82 3.66 -10.22
C SER A 774 3.47 3.05 -9.82
N MET A 775 2.63 2.74 -10.81
CA MET A 775 1.33 2.13 -10.55
C MET A 775 1.04 1.04 -11.60
N VAL A 776 0.54 -0.11 -11.15
CA VAL A 776 0.02 -1.19 -12.02
C VAL A 776 -1.40 -1.55 -11.65
N GLN A 777 -2.08 -2.31 -12.51
CA GLN A 777 -3.35 -2.96 -12.22
C GLN A 777 -3.21 -4.47 -12.44
N LEU A 778 -3.49 -5.28 -11.42
CA LEU A 778 -3.58 -6.73 -11.54
C LEU A 778 -4.88 -7.14 -12.28
N PRO A 779 -4.96 -8.33 -12.88
CA PRO A 779 -6.18 -8.84 -13.51
C PRO A 779 -7.39 -9.00 -12.57
N SER A 780 -7.17 -8.99 -11.25
CA SER A 780 -8.23 -8.90 -10.21
C SER A 780 -8.94 -7.54 -10.19
N GLY A 781 -8.40 -6.54 -10.87
CA GLY A 781 -8.83 -5.14 -10.82
C GLY A 781 -8.07 -4.30 -9.78
N LYS A 782 -7.32 -4.92 -8.85
CA LYS A 782 -6.55 -4.23 -7.81
C LYS A 782 -5.43 -3.41 -8.43
N TYR A 783 -5.37 -2.13 -8.07
CA TYR A 783 -4.26 -1.22 -8.36
C TYR A 783 -3.22 -1.32 -7.24
N VAL A 784 -1.95 -1.28 -7.62
CA VAL A 784 -0.80 -1.23 -6.69
C VAL A 784 -0.07 0.07 -6.98
N LEU A 785 0.03 0.95 -5.99
CA LEU A 785 0.85 2.16 -6.05
C LEU A 785 2.13 1.92 -5.25
N SER A 786 3.28 2.00 -5.91
CA SER A 786 4.56 2.09 -5.22
C SER A 786 4.97 3.55 -5.03
N TYR A 787 5.57 3.85 -3.88
CA TYR A 787 6.18 5.13 -3.53
C TYR A 787 7.44 4.89 -2.70
N ILE A 788 8.24 5.94 -2.49
CA ILE A 788 9.26 5.95 -1.42
C ILE A 788 8.85 6.94 -0.34
N ALA A 789 9.26 6.71 0.90
CA ALA A 789 9.10 7.65 2.01
C ALA A 789 10.18 7.45 3.10
N ALA A 790 10.50 8.51 3.86
CA ALA A 790 11.40 8.49 5.01
C ALA A 790 10.62 8.17 6.31
N PRO A 791 10.84 7.02 6.98
CA PRO A 791 10.06 6.60 8.15
C PRO A 791 10.52 7.19 9.49
N GLY A 792 11.76 7.68 9.58
CA GLY A 792 12.37 8.28 10.77
C GLY A 792 12.86 9.71 10.51
N ASP A 793 13.41 10.36 11.53
CA ASP A 793 13.77 11.78 11.46
C ASP A 793 14.88 12.10 10.41
N ASP A 794 15.71 11.13 10.02
CA ASP A 794 16.61 11.30 8.86
C ASP A 794 15.84 11.16 7.53
N TYR A 795 15.70 12.29 6.85
CA TYR A 795 15.11 12.41 5.52
C TYR A 795 15.97 11.83 4.38
N ARG A 796 17.23 11.47 4.64
CA ARG A 796 18.16 10.85 3.67
C ARG A 796 17.86 9.35 3.52
N GLN A 797 17.46 8.69 4.59
CA GLN A 797 17.00 7.30 4.56
C GLN A 797 15.57 7.25 3.99
N THR A 798 15.39 6.51 2.90
CA THR A 798 14.06 6.37 2.27
C THR A 798 13.79 4.92 1.93
N ASN A 799 12.60 4.44 2.32
CA ASN A 799 12.18 3.06 2.15
C ASN A 799 11.13 2.97 1.03
N VAL A 800 11.08 1.82 0.34
CA VAL A 800 10.10 1.55 -0.71
C VAL A 800 8.85 0.92 -0.11
N TYR A 801 7.71 1.56 -0.36
CA TYR A 801 6.41 1.14 0.13
C TYR A 801 5.43 0.87 -1.01
N VAL A 802 4.44 0.03 -0.73
CA VAL A 802 3.20 -0.06 -1.52
C VAL A 802 1.97 0.19 -0.66
N ARG A 803 0.96 0.80 -1.29
CA ARG A 803 -0.45 0.76 -0.85
C ARG A 803 -1.29 0.31 -2.05
N THR A 804 -2.36 -0.46 -1.81
CA THR A 804 -3.23 -0.96 -2.89
C THR A 804 -4.64 -0.41 -2.78
N SER A 805 -5.39 -0.50 -3.87
CA SER A 805 -6.78 -0.03 -3.96
C SER A 805 -7.56 -0.80 -5.03
N TYR A 806 -8.86 -0.98 -4.87
CA TYR A 806 -9.74 -1.48 -5.94
C TYR A 806 -10.53 -0.37 -6.66
N ASP A 807 -10.60 0.84 -6.07
CA ASP A 807 -11.45 1.94 -6.54
C ASP A 807 -10.70 3.25 -6.84
N LEU A 808 -9.41 3.32 -6.53
CA LEU A 808 -8.56 4.52 -6.54
C LEU A 808 -9.12 5.65 -5.64
N ARG A 809 -9.73 5.28 -4.52
CA ARG A 809 -10.28 6.19 -3.48
C ARG A 809 -9.91 5.73 -2.09
N SER A 810 -10.09 4.44 -1.84
CA SER A 810 -9.86 3.73 -0.61
C SER A 810 -8.55 2.95 -0.78
N TRP A 811 -7.55 3.27 0.03
CA TRP A 811 -6.23 2.65 -0.02
C TRP A 811 -6.00 1.79 1.22
N THR A 812 -5.23 0.71 1.09
CA THR A 812 -4.73 -0.04 2.25
C THR A 812 -3.76 0.80 3.08
N ASP A 813 -3.50 0.34 4.29
CA ASP A 813 -2.28 0.69 5.01
C ASP A 813 -1.04 0.28 4.19
N GLU A 814 0.10 0.89 4.52
CA GLU A 814 1.40 0.62 3.91
C GLU A 814 1.89 -0.81 4.12
N LYS A 815 2.61 -1.29 3.11
CA LYS A 815 3.50 -2.46 3.21
C LYS A 815 4.89 -2.06 2.75
N LEU A 816 5.88 -2.37 3.58
CA LEU A 816 7.31 -2.22 3.28
C LEU A 816 7.71 -3.25 2.21
N VAL A 817 8.58 -2.84 1.28
CA VAL A 817 9.08 -3.66 0.15
C VAL A 817 10.61 -3.56 0.00
N GLY A 818 11.19 -2.46 0.48
CA GLY A 818 12.62 -2.24 0.62
C GLY A 818 12.87 -1.28 1.77
N GLY A 819 13.87 -1.59 2.59
CA GLY A 819 14.28 -0.82 3.76
C GLY A 819 15.61 -1.34 4.29
N TYR A 820 16.59 -1.43 3.40
CA TYR A 820 18.00 -1.66 3.77
C TYR A 820 18.61 -0.36 4.36
N GLU A 821 19.75 -0.48 5.02
CA GLU A 821 20.41 0.60 5.78
C GLU A 821 20.91 1.74 4.85
N GLY A 822 20.02 2.67 4.53
CA GLY A 822 20.29 3.75 3.59
C GLY A 822 19.04 4.20 2.83
N SER A 823 19.18 4.37 1.51
CA SER A 823 18.17 5.03 0.67
C SER A 823 17.75 4.15 -0.52
N ASP A 824 16.67 3.40 -0.33
CA ASP A 824 15.98 2.63 -1.36
C ASP A 824 15.11 3.54 -2.24
N SER A 825 15.55 3.69 -3.49
CA SER A 825 15.11 4.76 -4.37
C SER A 825 14.64 4.28 -5.74
N ARG A 826 14.07 5.21 -6.52
CA ARG A 826 13.83 5.07 -7.98
C ARG A 826 12.92 3.90 -8.40
N ALA A 827 12.10 3.37 -7.50
CA ALA A 827 11.25 2.20 -7.74
C ALA A 827 10.40 2.25 -9.03
N ARG A 828 10.21 1.08 -9.64
CA ARG A 828 9.39 0.82 -10.84
C ARG A 828 8.65 -0.49 -10.70
N THR A 829 7.42 -0.56 -11.18
CA THR A 829 6.64 -1.80 -11.22
C THR A 829 6.12 -2.09 -12.63
N ILE A 830 5.98 -3.37 -12.96
CA ILE A 830 5.35 -3.85 -14.20
C ILE A 830 4.57 -5.14 -13.93
N LEU A 831 3.46 -5.35 -14.65
CA LEU A 831 2.71 -6.60 -14.60
C LEU A 831 3.37 -7.63 -15.52
N LEU A 832 3.68 -8.81 -15.00
CA LEU A 832 4.19 -9.94 -15.77
C LEU A 832 3.07 -10.65 -16.56
N PRO A 833 3.40 -11.37 -17.66
CA PRO A 833 2.42 -12.12 -18.44
C PRO A 833 1.66 -13.23 -17.67
N ASP A 834 2.16 -13.63 -16.50
CA ASP A 834 1.55 -14.61 -15.60
C ASP A 834 0.64 -13.99 -14.52
N SER A 835 0.49 -12.66 -14.51
CA SER A 835 -0.27 -11.84 -13.54
C SER A 835 0.46 -11.43 -12.26
N ARG A 836 1.72 -11.82 -12.04
CA ARG A 836 2.54 -11.31 -10.92
C ARG A 836 2.99 -9.87 -11.16
N VAL A 837 3.27 -9.12 -10.10
CA VAL A 837 3.88 -7.79 -10.16
C VAL A 837 5.38 -7.93 -9.94
N LEU A 838 6.18 -7.51 -10.92
CA LEU A 838 7.62 -7.36 -10.78
C LEU A 838 7.93 -5.91 -10.36
N MET A 839 8.74 -5.75 -9.32
CA MET A 839 9.30 -4.46 -8.90
C MET A 839 10.82 -4.45 -9.10
N THR A 840 11.36 -3.29 -9.46
CA THR A 840 12.80 -2.99 -9.33
C THR A 840 13.01 -1.64 -8.64
N TYR A 841 13.88 -1.58 -7.65
CA TYR A 841 14.34 -0.34 -6.99
C TYR A 841 15.87 -0.35 -6.85
N TYR A 842 16.47 0.79 -6.50
CA TYR A 842 17.92 0.88 -6.26
C TYR A 842 18.20 1.13 -4.79
N SER A 843 18.96 0.24 -4.16
CA SER A 843 19.47 0.43 -2.80
C SER A 843 20.84 1.09 -2.83
N SER A 844 21.04 2.16 -2.04
CA SER A 844 22.32 2.88 -1.97
C SER A 844 23.43 2.05 -1.33
N ASP A 845 23.10 1.36 -0.23
CA ASP A 845 24.00 0.50 0.56
C ASP A 845 24.46 -0.71 -0.26
N LEU A 846 23.52 -1.59 -0.65
CA LEU A 846 23.83 -2.80 -1.42
C LEU A 846 24.42 -2.52 -2.82
N GLN A 847 24.53 -1.24 -3.23
CA GLN A 847 24.98 -0.74 -4.53
C GLN A 847 24.40 -1.54 -5.71
N ALA A 848 23.10 -1.86 -5.60
CA ALA A 848 22.43 -2.81 -6.48
C ALA A 848 21.02 -2.36 -6.83
N ILE A 849 20.60 -2.71 -8.05
CA ILE A 849 19.17 -2.74 -8.39
C ILE A 849 18.61 -4.02 -7.77
N ILE A 850 17.73 -3.86 -6.78
CA ILE A 850 16.99 -4.95 -6.15
C ILE A 850 15.81 -5.30 -7.04
N VAL A 851 15.56 -6.61 -7.20
CA VAL A 851 14.49 -7.16 -8.02
C VAL A 851 13.60 -8.00 -7.12
N SER A 852 12.34 -7.60 -6.98
CA SER A 852 11.38 -8.26 -6.09
C SER A 852 10.08 -8.57 -6.83
N ILE A 853 9.38 -9.62 -6.42
CA ILE A 853 8.17 -10.09 -7.08
C ILE A 853 7.03 -10.34 -6.09
N SER A 854 5.80 -10.09 -6.53
CA SER A 854 4.60 -10.29 -5.72
C SER A 854 3.48 -10.93 -6.53
N SER A 855 2.75 -11.86 -5.92
CA SER A 855 1.56 -12.50 -6.51
C SER A 855 0.28 -11.71 -6.27
N ASP A 856 0.21 -10.92 -5.20
CA ASP A 856 -0.94 -10.08 -4.84
C ASP A 856 -0.70 -8.57 -5.05
N GLY A 857 0.55 -8.13 -5.06
CA GLY A 857 0.93 -6.71 -5.12
C GLY A 857 1.01 -6.00 -3.75
N GLU A 858 1.05 -6.75 -2.65
CA GLU A 858 1.26 -6.26 -1.27
C GLU A 858 2.52 -6.85 -0.66
N LEU A 859 2.69 -8.18 -0.71
CA LEU A 859 3.88 -8.85 -0.18
C LEU A 859 4.86 -9.12 -1.33
N PHE A 860 6.04 -8.51 -1.26
CA PHE A 860 7.10 -8.62 -2.28
C PHE A 860 8.31 -9.38 -1.74
N SER A 861 8.68 -10.48 -2.39
CA SER A 861 9.89 -11.24 -2.07
C SER A 861 11.03 -10.84 -3.01
N GLU A 862 12.24 -10.62 -2.48
CA GLU A 862 13.43 -10.45 -3.33
C GLU A 862 13.72 -11.75 -4.11
N ILE A 863 14.10 -11.60 -5.38
CA ILE A 863 14.48 -12.71 -6.26
C ILE A 863 15.86 -12.52 -6.93
N GLN A 864 16.39 -11.30 -6.98
CA GLN A 864 17.72 -11.04 -7.53
C GLN A 864 18.28 -9.67 -7.11
N ARG A 865 19.57 -9.62 -6.75
CA ARG A 865 20.36 -8.37 -6.68
C ARG A 865 21.16 -8.19 -7.97
N LEU A 866 21.15 -6.98 -8.53
CA LEU A 866 21.87 -6.62 -9.76
C LEU A 866 22.88 -5.50 -9.47
N PRO A 867 24.17 -5.81 -9.21
CA PRO A 867 25.18 -4.81 -8.90
C PRO A 867 25.26 -3.69 -9.94
N SER A 868 25.17 -2.45 -9.48
CA SER A 868 25.28 -1.24 -10.30
C SER A 868 25.46 0.00 -9.42
N ASN A 869 26.59 0.69 -9.56
CA ASN A 869 26.83 2.00 -8.95
C ASN A 869 25.75 3.01 -9.38
N ALA A 870 24.99 3.54 -8.42
CA ALA A 870 24.09 4.71 -8.53
C ALA A 870 23.30 4.88 -9.86
N PRO A 871 22.51 3.89 -10.32
CA PRO A 871 21.86 3.91 -11.63
C PRO A 871 20.71 4.92 -11.69
N SER A 872 20.76 5.85 -12.65
CA SER A 872 19.68 6.84 -12.81
C SER A 872 18.51 6.29 -13.63
N SER A 873 17.29 6.61 -13.17
CA SER A 873 16.00 6.32 -13.81
C SER A 873 15.85 4.96 -14.50
N PRO A 874 15.71 3.85 -13.75
CA PRO A 874 15.31 2.57 -14.34
C PRO A 874 13.96 2.69 -15.07
N SER A 875 13.81 1.93 -16.14
CA SER A 875 12.60 1.81 -16.95
C SER A 875 12.34 0.32 -17.24
N LEU A 876 11.18 -0.19 -16.79
CA LEU A 876 10.70 -1.53 -17.12
C LEU A 876 9.75 -1.44 -18.33
N ILE A 877 10.03 -2.20 -19.40
CA ILE A 877 9.13 -2.31 -20.55
C ILE A 877 8.88 -3.77 -20.92
N GLU A 878 7.68 -4.09 -21.35
CA GLU A 878 7.38 -5.32 -22.10
C GLU A 878 7.67 -5.05 -23.58
N HIS A 879 8.40 -5.96 -24.24
CA HIS A 879 8.56 -5.92 -25.69
C HIS A 879 8.63 -7.35 -26.27
N ASN A 880 7.71 -7.67 -27.18
CA ASN A 880 7.58 -8.98 -27.83
C ASN A 880 7.47 -10.17 -26.84
N GLY A 881 6.74 -9.99 -25.74
CA GLY A 881 6.48 -10.99 -24.71
C GLY A 881 7.59 -11.13 -23.66
N VAL A 882 8.61 -10.26 -23.68
CA VAL A 882 9.79 -10.31 -22.80
C VAL A 882 9.95 -8.98 -22.09
N ILE A 883 9.99 -9.01 -20.76
CA ILE A 883 10.28 -7.83 -19.93
C ILE A 883 11.76 -7.47 -20.06
N ARG A 884 12.05 -6.17 -20.20
CA ARG A 884 13.39 -5.61 -20.22
C ARG A 884 13.51 -4.50 -19.18
N LEU A 885 14.58 -4.57 -18.38
CA LEU A 885 15.03 -3.48 -17.52
C LEU A 885 16.06 -2.66 -18.29
N PHE A 886 15.75 -1.40 -18.53
CA PHE A 886 16.72 -0.39 -18.94
C PHE A 886 17.13 0.43 -17.74
N TYR A 887 18.42 0.75 -17.63
CA TYR A 887 18.96 1.61 -16.58
C TYR A 887 20.22 2.31 -17.10
N THR A 888 20.68 3.35 -16.41
CA THR A 888 21.99 3.97 -16.68
C THR A 888 23.02 3.57 -15.64
N ASN A 889 24.30 3.64 -16.00
CA ASN A 889 25.40 3.72 -15.04
C ASN A 889 26.46 4.63 -15.68
N TYR A 890 26.66 5.82 -15.09
CA TYR A 890 27.22 7.01 -15.75
C TYR A 890 26.56 7.27 -17.12
N ASP A 891 27.34 7.76 -18.09
CA ASP A 891 26.98 8.12 -19.47
C ASP A 891 26.55 6.93 -20.36
N VAL A 892 26.05 5.82 -19.81
CA VAL A 892 25.79 4.57 -20.54
C VAL A 892 24.44 3.96 -20.16
N ILE A 893 23.60 3.72 -21.18
CA ILE A 893 22.36 2.95 -21.08
C ILE A 893 22.69 1.45 -21.20
N TYR A 894 22.34 0.71 -20.15
CA TYR A 894 22.35 -0.75 -20.12
C TYR A 894 20.93 -1.31 -20.25
N MET A 895 20.82 -2.51 -20.79
CA MET A 895 19.58 -3.27 -20.88
C MET A 895 19.80 -4.72 -20.42
N ARG A 896 18.86 -5.26 -19.66
CA ARG A 896 18.80 -6.66 -19.23
C ARG A 896 17.46 -7.28 -19.62
N LYS A 897 17.48 -8.55 -20.04
CA LYS A 897 16.28 -9.31 -20.46
C LYS A 897 15.85 -10.21 -19.30
N PHE A 898 14.59 -10.12 -18.87
CA PHE A 898 13.99 -11.03 -17.87
C PHE A 898 13.71 -12.39 -18.53
N ASN A 899 13.85 -13.49 -17.78
CA ASN A 899 13.70 -14.86 -18.30
C ASN A 899 12.76 -15.72 -17.46
N ASP A 900 12.33 -16.86 -18.04
CA ASP A 900 11.33 -17.79 -17.49
C ASP A 900 11.67 -18.41 -16.11
N ASN A 901 12.88 -18.19 -15.58
CA ASN A 901 13.29 -18.59 -14.22
C ASN A 901 13.35 -17.40 -13.25
N ASP A 902 12.56 -16.35 -13.50
CA ASP A 902 12.47 -15.12 -12.70
C ASP A 902 13.80 -14.39 -12.48
N GLN A 903 14.64 -14.30 -13.52
CA GLN A 903 15.94 -13.63 -13.45
C GLN A 903 16.20 -12.70 -14.65
N PHE A 904 16.86 -11.58 -14.40
CA PHE A 904 17.47 -10.74 -15.43
C PHE A 904 18.83 -11.28 -15.87
N SER A 905 19.11 -11.11 -17.18
CA SER A 905 20.42 -11.37 -17.79
C SER A 905 21.52 -10.44 -17.29
N ASP A 906 22.75 -10.71 -17.71
CA ASP A 906 23.83 -9.71 -17.73
C ASP A 906 23.42 -8.45 -18.51
N GLY A 907 24.05 -7.31 -18.19
CA GLY A 907 23.75 -6.01 -18.78
C GLY A 907 24.44 -5.80 -20.13
N GLU A 908 23.65 -5.58 -21.18
CA GLU A 908 24.13 -5.21 -22.52
C GLU A 908 24.18 -3.68 -22.64
N ASN A 909 25.33 -3.09 -22.98
CA ASN A 909 25.42 -1.66 -23.34
C ASN A 909 24.71 -1.43 -24.68
N ILE A 910 23.70 -0.56 -24.66
CA ILE A 910 22.89 -0.20 -25.85
C ILE A 910 23.34 1.13 -26.45
N LYS A 911 23.69 2.12 -25.62
CA LYS A 911 23.99 3.48 -26.07
C LYS A 911 24.75 4.28 -25.00
N ASN A 912 25.71 5.11 -25.43
CA ASN A 912 26.26 6.17 -24.58
C ASN A 912 25.44 7.47 -24.72
N ILE A 913 25.17 8.14 -23.61
CA ILE A 913 24.40 9.40 -23.53
C ILE A 913 25.12 10.42 -22.64
N ASP A 914 25.09 11.69 -23.04
CA ASP A 914 25.60 12.83 -22.26
C ASP A 914 24.39 13.56 -21.67
N SER A 915 23.75 12.91 -20.70
CA SER A 915 22.48 13.33 -20.06
C SER A 915 22.13 12.44 -18.86
N PHE A 916 21.20 12.89 -18.01
CA PHE A 916 20.80 12.21 -16.78
C PHE A 916 19.29 11.94 -16.69
N ALA A 917 18.94 10.99 -15.83
CA ALA A 917 17.56 10.56 -15.55
C ALA A 917 16.73 10.17 -16.81
N PRO A 918 17.25 9.34 -17.74
CA PRO A 918 16.49 8.95 -18.92
C PRO A 918 15.29 8.04 -18.61
N LEU A 919 14.24 8.14 -19.40
CA LEU A 919 13.06 7.28 -19.31
C LEU A 919 12.72 6.74 -20.71
N ILE A 920 12.54 5.42 -20.83
CA ILE A 920 12.38 4.72 -22.11
C ILE A 920 10.99 4.09 -22.22
N THR A 921 10.39 4.18 -23.40
CA THR A 921 9.12 3.51 -23.74
C THR A 921 9.16 2.93 -25.17
N GLU A 922 8.37 1.90 -25.45
CA GLU A 922 8.16 1.42 -26.83
C GLU A 922 7.12 2.30 -27.55
N LEU A 923 7.38 2.63 -28.81
CA LEU A 923 6.57 3.49 -29.66
C LEU A 923 5.66 2.68 -30.60
N SER A 924 4.67 3.34 -31.19
CA SER A 924 3.64 2.71 -32.03
C SER A 924 4.12 1.97 -33.29
N ASP A 925 5.40 2.07 -33.62
CA ASP A 925 6.07 1.42 -34.76
C ASP A 925 7.15 0.40 -34.35
N GLU A 926 7.19 -0.01 -33.08
CA GLU A 926 8.18 -0.91 -32.47
C GLU A 926 9.62 -0.32 -32.37
N THR A 927 9.77 1.00 -32.45
CA THR A 927 11.02 1.69 -32.05
C THR A 927 10.96 2.13 -30.59
N LEU A 928 12.11 2.38 -29.96
CA LEU A 928 12.21 2.93 -28.61
C LEU A 928 12.28 4.46 -28.64
N GLY A 929 11.44 5.10 -27.82
CA GLY A 929 11.52 6.51 -27.50
C GLY A 929 12.20 6.71 -26.15
N ILE A 930 13.05 7.72 -26.04
CA ILE A 930 13.70 8.13 -24.80
C ILE A 930 13.41 9.61 -24.55
N ILE A 931 13.08 9.97 -23.31
CA ILE A 931 13.26 11.35 -22.81
C ILE A 931 14.39 11.35 -21.80
N TYR A 932 15.12 12.46 -21.71
CA TYR A 932 16.20 12.64 -20.74
C TYR A 932 16.37 14.11 -20.37
N SER A 933 16.93 14.36 -19.19
CA SER A 933 17.25 15.70 -18.70
C SER A 933 18.69 16.04 -19.06
N LYS A 934 18.97 17.27 -19.50
CA LYS A 934 20.34 17.71 -19.79
C LYS A 934 20.57 19.14 -19.32
N SER A 935 21.69 19.36 -18.62
CA SER A 935 22.18 20.69 -18.27
C SER A 935 22.74 21.41 -19.50
N LEU A 936 22.37 22.68 -19.66
CA LEU A 936 22.74 23.59 -20.75
C LEU A 936 23.47 24.83 -20.21
N ASN A 937 24.36 24.59 -19.24
CA ASN A 937 24.95 25.58 -18.32
C ASN A 937 23.88 26.16 -17.37
N GLU A 938 23.77 25.59 -16.17
CA GLU A 938 22.87 26.01 -15.07
C GLU A 938 21.35 25.93 -15.32
N GLN A 939 20.88 25.92 -16.58
CA GLN A 939 19.51 25.53 -16.94
C GLN A 939 19.45 24.06 -17.35
N VAL A 940 18.55 23.26 -16.76
CA VAL A 940 18.22 21.91 -17.24
C VAL A 940 16.97 21.98 -18.13
N ASP A 941 17.00 21.27 -19.25
CA ASP A 941 15.84 21.10 -20.14
C ASP A 941 15.63 19.61 -20.51
N VAL A 942 14.43 19.27 -20.98
CA VAL A 942 14.00 17.90 -21.27
C VAL A 942 14.00 17.65 -22.78
N PHE A 943 14.85 16.71 -23.18
CA PHE A 943 15.04 16.31 -24.57
C PHE A 943 14.31 15.01 -24.87
N TYR A 944 13.98 14.80 -26.15
CA TYR A 944 13.44 13.55 -26.67
C TYR A 944 14.28 13.04 -27.85
N GLU A 945 14.46 11.74 -27.94
CA GLU A 945 15.05 11.07 -29.10
C GLU A 945 14.31 9.76 -29.42
N ASN A 946 14.30 9.36 -30.68
CA ASN A 946 13.94 8.00 -31.10
C ASN A 946 15.25 7.23 -31.34
N ILE A 947 15.51 6.18 -30.55
CA ILE A 947 16.78 5.44 -30.58
C ILE A 947 16.74 4.19 -31.47
N GLY A 948 15.69 4.02 -32.27
CA GLY A 948 15.55 2.93 -33.24
C GLY A 948 14.92 1.66 -32.66
N LYS A 949 15.05 0.53 -33.39
CA LYS A 949 14.49 -0.77 -32.98
C LYS A 949 15.47 -1.61 -32.18
N LEU A 950 14.94 -2.44 -31.29
CA LEU A 950 15.67 -3.55 -30.69
C LEU A 950 15.90 -4.66 -31.74
N GLU A 951 17.13 -4.78 -32.25
CA GLU A 951 17.51 -5.89 -33.13
C GLU A 951 18.05 -7.09 -32.32
N ASN A 952 17.12 -7.95 -31.84
CA ASN A 952 17.29 -9.23 -31.10
C ASN A 952 17.60 -9.11 -29.58
#